data_AF-A0A2W5SUS0-F1
#
_entry.id   AF-A0A2W5SUS0-F1
#
_cell.length_a   1.000
_cell.length_b   1.000
_cell.length_c   1.000
_cell.angle_alpha   90.00
_cell.angle_beta   90.00
_cell.angle_gamma   90.00
#
_symmetry.space_group_name_H-M   'P 1'
#
loop_
_entity.id
_entity.type
_entity.pdbx_description
1 polymer ?
#
loop_
_entity_poly.entity_id
_entity_poly.type
_entity_poly.pdbx_seq_one_letter_code
_entity_poly.pdbx_strand_id
1 'polypeptide(L)'
;MVRRPVRDRPAKTAAELHRVWLELVDTEGPFLAIPPLKRVWPEGMPQLAEARKSALSDARKDFESAWERYDRSPGSDIALDTYRAARDKWVETVLRDVAGWAESLTWGDVPGIAAQSPNRAVTVRAQAALDGDDGIGAIVHTIDPVDSLREVPGDLWAANPVDRVEAMLRESRVPIGIVTDGRWWGLVCARENAMVASGVVDALTWTEEPRTRDAFLALIGRQYLIGGDPAERLPVLFEESVAAAEEITEALGAQVRRAVELLIQSFSESAADAKRRSLPDPLPRRPHDSYEAAVTVMMRVVFLLFAEERGLLPQGELFDQGYGIAGELDQLIARESAESEEALDATSLTWHRLLATSNALYRGATFENLRMPAYGGSLFDPARFPFLTATSEVGTLGVTVSDRVMLHVLRAVQIAQIKGEARHISFRDIDVEQIGYMYEGLLGYTATVAPEVVLGVLGTRGEEPEIPLAKLEELAATHNDRKQLAKAIREWIGTDQPSAKPSSEAAIAKAIDAAVDPGIVSALTQAVGDDPDLRERVKPWLGLVRLDLRNRPFVVLEGALLVTETPSRKNAGAHYTPKSLAEDVVKYALEPLVYAPGPHQTVSREEWKLKTPSDILNLKVADIACGSGAFLVAAARFLADRLVEAWVADNALWTGRKDLRTLAIREVVAKCLYGADINEMAIEMCKLSLWLVSLDRDL
;
A
#
# COMPACT_ATOMS: atom_id res chain seq x y z
N MET A 1 14.27 5.77 50.92
CA MET A 1 14.03 5.33 49.53
C MET A 1 12.78 6.04 49.04
N VAL A 2 12.93 7.16 48.34
CA VAL A 2 11.83 8.02 47.89
C VAL A 2 11.20 7.39 46.66
N ARG A 3 9.91 7.05 46.70
CA ARG A 3 9.15 6.56 45.54
C ARG A 3 9.07 7.68 44.49
N ARG A 4 9.65 7.44 43.32
CA ARG A 4 9.40 8.25 42.11
C ARG A 4 7.92 8.12 41.71
N PRO A 5 7.25 9.21 41.33
CA PRO A 5 5.91 9.12 40.77
C PRO A 5 5.96 8.46 39.39
N VAL A 6 5.00 7.59 39.13
CA VAL A 6 4.71 7.03 37.81
C VAL A 6 4.40 8.21 36.89
N ARG A 7 5.20 8.38 35.82
CA ARG A 7 4.88 9.35 34.76
C ARG A 7 3.53 8.95 34.16
N ASP A 8 2.54 9.84 34.23
CA ASP A 8 1.28 9.72 33.50
C ASP A 8 1.59 9.43 32.02
N ARG A 9 1.03 8.36 31.49
CA ARG A 9 0.99 8.14 30.05
C ARG A 9 0.21 9.30 29.43
N PRO A 10 0.68 9.95 28.35
CA PRO A 10 -0.08 11.01 27.71
C PRO A 10 -1.47 10.50 27.29
N ALA A 11 -2.49 11.35 27.43
CA ALA A 11 -3.84 11.03 26.98
C ALA A 11 -3.81 10.71 25.49
N LYS A 12 -4.40 9.57 25.09
CA LYS A 12 -4.40 9.14 23.69
C LYS A 12 -5.09 10.18 22.82
N THR A 13 -4.47 10.60 21.72
CA THR A 13 -5.08 11.52 20.76
C THR A 13 -6.25 10.84 20.04
N ALA A 14 -7.19 11.60 19.48
CA ALA A 14 -8.30 11.04 18.70
C ALA A 14 -7.83 10.15 17.53
N ALA A 15 -6.70 10.53 16.90
CA ALA A 15 -6.08 9.72 15.85
C ALA A 15 -5.61 8.36 16.38
N GLU A 16 -4.99 8.33 17.55
CA GLU A 16 -4.57 7.08 18.21
C GLU A 16 -5.76 6.25 18.66
N LEU A 17 -6.85 6.89 19.12
CA LEU A 17 -8.07 6.18 19.49
C LEU A 17 -8.69 5.45 18.28
N HIS A 18 -8.71 6.09 17.12
CA HIS A 18 -9.21 5.49 15.88
C HIS A 18 -8.28 4.42 15.32
N ARG A 19 -6.96 4.65 15.37
CA ARG A 19 -5.97 3.67 14.87
C ARG A 19 -6.05 2.33 15.58
N VAL A 20 -6.18 2.35 16.92
CA VAL A 20 -6.20 1.13 17.75
C VAL A 20 -7.29 0.14 17.34
N TRP A 21 -8.50 0.62 17.00
CA TRP A 21 -9.56 -0.30 16.61
C TRP A 21 -9.48 -0.70 15.14
N LEU A 22 -9.02 0.21 14.26
CA LEU A 22 -8.81 -0.08 12.84
C LEU A 22 -7.77 -1.19 12.62
N GLU A 23 -6.69 -1.24 13.42
CA GLU A 23 -5.67 -2.31 13.37
C GLU A 23 -6.26 -3.72 13.62
N LEU A 24 -7.39 -3.80 14.33
CA LEU A 24 -8.09 -5.05 14.65
C LEU A 24 -9.17 -5.41 13.61
N VAL A 25 -9.39 -4.56 12.60
CA VAL A 25 -10.32 -4.82 11.50
C VAL A 25 -9.54 -5.46 10.35
N ASP A 26 -10.09 -6.52 9.77
CA ASP A 26 -9.56 -7.09 8.54
C ASP A 26 -10.13 -6.34 7.33
N THR A 27 -9.36 -5.37 6.86
CA THR A 27 -9.70 -4.41 5.80
C THR A 27 -9.30 -4.90 4.41
N GLU A 28 -10.12 -4.57 3.42
CA GLU A 28 -9.80 -4.70 1.99
C GLU A 28 -10.33 -3.47 1.24
N GLY A 29 -9.47 -2.90 0.39
CA GLY A 29 -9.73 -1.60 -0.23
C GLY A 29 -9.67 -0.43 0.76
N PRO A 30 -10.01 0.79 0.31
CA PRO A 30 -9.96 2.00 1.14
C PRO A 30 -11.11 2.06 2.14
N PHE A 31 -11.03 1.29 3.24
CA PHE A 31 -12.07 1.18 4.27
C PHE A 31 -12.42 2.52 4.94
N LEU A 32 -11.78 2.86 6.06
CA LEU A 32 -12.04 4.12 6.77
C LEU A 32 -10.72 4.76 7.18
N ALA A 33 -10.50 5.98 6.68
CA ALA A 33 -9.32 6.76 7.01
C ALA A 33 -9.53 7.57 8.30
N ILE A 34 -8.44 7.85 9.03
CA ILE A 34 -8.49 8.64 10.27
C ILE A 34 -9.10 10.05 10.08
N PRO A 35 -8.83 10.81 9.00
CA PRO A 35 -9.39 12.16 8.84
C PRO A 35 -10.93 12.24 8.84
N PRO A 36 -11.69 11.47 8.02
CA PRO A 36 -13.15 11.47 8.10
C PRO A 36 -13.67 11.01 9.47
N LEU A 37 -13.02 10.01 10.08
CA LEU A 37 -13.39 9.55 11.43
C LEU A 37 -13.20 10.64 12.49
N LYS A 38 -12.11 11.42 12.45
CA LYS A 38 -11.89 12.53 13.37
C LYS A 38 -12.87 13.69 13.17
N ARG A 39 -13.35 13.89 11.94
CA ARG A 39 -14.34 14.94 11.62
C ARG A 39 -15.67 14.63 12.29
N VAL A 40 -16.14 13.39 12.18
CA VAL A 40 -17.43 12.96 12.77
C VAL A 40 -17.29 12.62 14.26
N TRP A 41 -16.18 12.00 14.65
CA TRP A 41 -15.90 11.56 16.02
C TRP A 41 -14.56 12.12 16.53
N PRO A 42 -14.49 13.42 16.87
CA PRO A 42 -13.25 14.08 17.29
C PRO A 42 -12.74 13.62 18.66
N GLU A 43 -13.60 13.00 19.49
CA GLU A 43 -13.23 12.45 20.81
C GLU A 43 -13.05 10.92 20.80
N GLY A 44 -13.08 10.30 19.61
CA GLY A 44 -13.11 8.84 19.45
C GLY A 44 -14.54 8.29 19.34
N MET A 45 -14.64 6.99 19.07
CA MET A 45 -15.93 6.32 18.82
C MET A 45 -16.83 6.33 20.08
N PRO A 46 -18.14 6.55 19.94
CA PRO A 46 -19.06 6.63 21.06
C PRO A 46 -19.21 5.26 21.75
N GLN A 47 -19.25 5.26 23.08
CA GLN A 47 -19.51 4.04 23.83
C GLN A 47 -20.99 3.64 23.74
N LEU A 48 -21.25 2.33 23.74
CA LEU A 48 -22.62 1.84 23.85
C LEU A 48 -23.27 2.27 25.18
N ALA A 49 -24.54 2.66 25.12
CA ALA A 49 -25.35 2.87 26.31
C ALA A 49 -25.56 1.55 27.07
N GLU A 50 -25.71 1.62 28.41
CA GLU A 50 -25.85 0.43 29.26
C GLU A 50 -27.02 -0.49 28.86
N ALA A 51 -28.15 0.08 28.42
CA ALA A 51 -29.27 -0.70 27.91
C ALA A 51 -28.89 -1.55 26.68
N ARG A 52 -28.12 -0.98 25.75
CA ARG A 52 -27.64 -1.67 24.54
C ARG A 52 -26.58 -2.73 24.88
N LYS A 53 -25.70 -2.45 25.85
CA LYS A 53 -24.73 -3.43 26.36
C LYS A 53 -25.43 -4.63 26.99
N SER A 54 -26.49 -4.41 27.77
CA SER A 54 -27.27 -5.49 28.38
C SER A 54 -27.93 -6.37 27.31
N ALA A 55 -28.60 -5.76 26.33
CA ALA A 55 -29.23 -6.48 25.23
C ALA A 55 -28.23 -7.35 24.45
N LEU A 56 -27.04 -6.78 24.17
CA LEU A 56 -25.95 -7.50 23.52
C LEU A 56 -25.46 -8.69 24.37
N SER A 57 -25.17 -8.45 25.65
CA SER A 57 -24.68 -9.50 26.56
C SER A 57 -25.68 -10.65 26.72
N ASP A 58 -26.97 -10.35 26.78
CA ASP A 58 -28.00 -11.38 26.94
C ASP A 58 -28.20 -12.20 25.67
N ALA A 59 -28.19 -11.57 24.49
CA ALA A 59 -28.32 -12.29 23.23
C ALA A 59 -27.08 -13.14 22.90
N ARG A 60 -25.88 -12.72 23.35
CA ARG A 60 -24.60 -13.39 23.10
C ARG A 60 -24.52 -14.78 23.73
N LYS A 61 -25.10 -14.98 24.92
CA LYS A 61 -25.05 -16.26 25.66
C LYS A 61 -25.62 -17.43 24.87
N ASP A 62 -26.79 -17.22 24.25
CA ASP A 62 -27.46 -18.23 23.44
C ASP A 62 -26.63 -18.55 22.18
N PHE A 63 -26.07 -17.51 21.55
CA PHE A 63 -25.24 -17.64 20.35
C PHE A 63 -23.93 -18.38 20.61
N GLU A 64 -23.15 -17.97 21.61
CA GLU A 64 -21.87 -18.62 21.96
C GLU A 64 -22.07 -20.10 22.30
N SER A 65 -23.12 -20.42 23.05
CA SER A 65 -23.46 -21.80 23.38
C SER A 65 -23.76 -22.65 22.13
N ALA A 66 -24.42 -22.06 21.13
CA ALA A 66 -24.68 -22.73 19.86
C ALA A 66 -23.43 -22.83 18.98
N TRP A 67 -22.59 -21.78 18.96
CA TRP A 67 -21.31 -21.75 18.25
C TRP A 67 -20.36 -22.82 18.80
N GLU A 68 -20.13 -22.89 20.11
CA GLU A 68 -19.28 -23.91 20.73
C GLU A 68 -19.74 -25.33 20.43
N ARG A 69 -21.06 -25.54 20.36
CA ARG A 69 -21.64 -26.85 20.03
C ARG A 69 -21.37 -27.22 18.57
N TYR A 70 -21.48 -26.27 17.65
CA TYR A 70 -21.15 -26.47 16.25
C TYR A 70 -19.65 -26.68 16.05
N ASP A 71 -18.80 -25.88 16.68
CA ASP A 71 -17.34 -25.96 16.59
C ASP A 71 -16.81 -27.34 17.03
N ARG A 72 -17.41 -27.92 18.08
CA ARG A 72 -17.08 -29.29 18.54
C ARG A 72 -17.57 -30.39 17.59
N SER A 73 -18.51 -30.11 16.69
CA SER A 73 -19.09 -31.11 15.78
C SER A 73 -19.55 -30.48 14.44
N PRO A 74 -18.64 -30.00 13.58
CA PRO A 74 -18.99 -29.20 12.40
C PRO A 74 -19.78 -29.97 11.32
N GLY A 75 -19.74 -31.31 11.34
CA GLY A 75 -20.47 -32.17 10.40
C GLY A 75 -21.87 -32.60 10.86
N SER A 76 -22.40 -32.04 11.94
CA SER A 76 -23.71 -32.40 12.49
C SER A 76 -24.80 -31.45 12.00
N ASP A 77 -25.72 -31.96 11.18
CA ASP A 77 -26.88 -31.18 10.68
C ASP A 77 -27.69 -30.57 11.83
N ILE A 78 -27.85 -31.30 12.94
CA ILE A 78 -28.56 -30.82 14.13
C ILE A 78 -27.82 -29.65 14.79
N ALA A 79 -26.48 -29.71 14.85
CA ALA A 79 -25.68 -28.63 15.40
C ALA A 79 -25.73 -27.39 14.49
N LEU A 80 -25.69 -27.59 13.17
CA LEU A 80 -25.82 -26.51 12.18
C LEU A 80 -27.19 -25.84 12.23
N ASP A 81 -28.29 -26.59 12.30
CA ASP A 81 -29.63 -26.02 12.39
C ASP A 81 -29.84 -25.26 13.71
N THR A 82 -29.30 -25.79 14.81
CA THR A 82 -29.29 -25.09 16.10
C THR A 82 -28.50 -23.79 16.02
N TYR A 83 -27.34 -23.82 15.35
CA TYR A 83 -26.52 -22.64 15.12
C TYR A 83 -27.26 -21.58 14.30
N ARG A 84 -27.85 -21.96 13.16
CA ARG A 84 -28.61 -21.04 12.29
C ARG A 84 -29.72 -20.32 13.04
N ALA A 85 -30.50 -21.05 13.85
CA ALA A 85 -31.57 -20.46 14.66
C ALA A 85 -31.04 -19.47 15.70
N ALA A 86 -29.93 -19.81 16.39
CA ALA A 86 -29.30 -18.92 17.36
C ALA A 86 -28.64 -17.70 16.70
N ARG A 87 -27.97 -17.89 15.55
CA ARG A 87 -27.39 -16.85 14.70
C ARG A 87 -28.44 -15.83 14.29
N ASP A 88 -29.55 -16.27 13.72
CA ASP A 88 -30.57 -15.36 13.18
C ASP A 88 -31.17 -14.49 14.30
N LYS A 89 -31.49 -15.09 15.45
CA LYS A 89 -31.94 -14.36 16.65
C LYS A 89 -30.89 -13.38 17.16
N TRP A 90 -29.62 -13.79 17.17
CA TRP A 90 -28.49 -12.97 17.59
C TRP A 90 -28.31 -11.75 16.68
N VAL A 91 -28.22 -11.98 15.37
CA VAL A 91 -28.04 -10.94 14.34
C VAL A 91 -29.21 -9.95 14.37
N GLU A 92 -30.46 -10.45 14.41
CA GLU A 92 -31.64 -9.60 14.50
C GLU A 92 -31.59 -8.71 15.75
N THR A 93 -31.22 -9.28 16.91
CA THR A 93 -31.13 -8.53 18.17
C THR A 93 -30.04 -7.45 18.12
N VAL A 94 -28.88 -7.77 17.55
CA VAL A 94 -27.79 -6.81 17.37
C VAL A 94 -28.24 -5.65 16.48
N LEU A 95 -28.85 -5.91 15.34
CA LEU A 95 -29.29 -4.87 14.41
C LEU A 95 -30.43 -4.03 15.01
N ARG A 96 -31.46 -4.69 15.53
CA ARG A 96 -32.68 -4.05 16.03
C ARG A 96 -32.41 -3.23 17.30
N ASP A 97 -31.82 -3.87 18.31
CA ASP A 97 -31.78 -3.35 19.69
C ASP A 97 -30.44 -2.68 20.04
N VAL A 98 -29.34 -3.04 19.36
CA VAL A 98 -28.00 -2.50 19.63
C VAL A 98 -27.59 -1.44 18.61
N ALA A 99 -27.69 -1.71 17.31
CA ALA A 99 -27.43 -0.75 16.24
C ALA A 99 -28.59 0.25 16.03
N GLY A 100 -29.75 -0.02 16.63
CA GLY A 100 -30.89 0.90 16.67
C GLY A 100 -31.73 0.90 15.40
N TRP A 101 -31.88 -0.25 14.74
CA TRP A 101 -32.68 -0.40 13.53
C TRP A 101 -34.17 -0.68 13.82
N ALA A 102 -34.62 -0.71 15.09
CA ALA A 102 -35.96 -1.13 15.49
C ALA A 102 -37.14 -0.62 14.64
N GLU A 103 -37.12 0.65 14.21
CA GLU A 103 -38.21 1.26 13.43
C GLU A 103 -38.03 1.12 11.91
N SER A 104 -36.87 0.66 11.45
CA SER A 104 -36.44 0.66 10.05
C SER A 104 -35.94 -0.71 9.57
N LEU A 105 -35.98 -1.75 10.42
CA LEU A 105 -35.51 -3.10 10.09
C LEU A 105 -36.64 -3.90 9.46
N THR A 106 -36.41 -4.36 8.23
CA THR A 106 -37.21 -5.41 7.60
C THR A 106 -36.42 -6.71 7.62
N TRP A 107 -36.93 -7.73 8.33
CA TRP A 107 -36.31 -9.06 8.41
C TRP A 107 -36.99 -10.06 7.46
N GLY A 108 -36.21 -10.85 6.74
CA GLY A 108 -36.66 -11.80 5.73
C GLY A 108 -36.07 -11.52 4.35
N ASP A 109 -36.48 -12.32 3.36
CA ASP A 109 -36.02 -12.16 1.98
C ASP A 109 -36.40 -10.77 1.44
N VAL A 110 -35.40 -9.98 1.05
CA VAL A 110 -35.60 -8.61 0.56
C VAL A 110 -35.86 -8.66 -0.95
N PRO A 111 -37.09 -8.33 -1.41
CA PRO A 111 -37.44 -8.48 -2.81
C PRO A 111 -36.58 -7.60 -3.73
N GLY A 112 -36.06 -8.19 -4.81
CA GLY A 112 -35.26 -7.48 -5.80
C GLY A 112 -33.78 -7.30 -5.43
N ILE A 113 -33.35 -7.74 -4.24
CA ILE A 113 -31.95 -7.71 -3.81
C ILE A 113 -31.38 -9.13 -3.87
N ALA A 114 -30.76 -9.46 -4.99
CA ALA A 114 -30.08 -10.73 -5.21
C ALA A 114 -28.83 -10.51 -6.06
N ALA A 115 -27.90 -11.44 -6.00
CA ALA A 115 -26.79 -11.52 -6.93
C ALA A 115 -26.63 -12.97 -7.39
N GLN A 116 -26.17 -13.11 -8.63
CA GLN A 116 -25.94 -14.41 -9.23
C GLN A 116 -24.49 -14.56 -9.62
N SER A 117 -23.97 -15.77 -9.39
CA SER A 117 -22.73 -16.23 -10.01
C SER A 117 -22.72 -15.97 -11.53
N PRO A 118 -21.56 -15.75 -12.16
CA PRO A 118 -21.47 -15.52 -13.60
C PRO A 118 -22.11 -16.62 -14.45
N ASN A 119 -22.02 -17.87 -14.00
CA ASN A 119 -22.66 -19.04 -14.60
C ASN A 119 -24.13 -19.25 -14.13
N ARG A 120 -24.64 -18.39 -13.24
CA ARG A 120 -25.96 -18.43 -12.59
C ARG A 120 -26.27 -19.70 -11.79
N ALA A 121 -25.27 -20.54 -11.49
CA ALA A 121 -25.47 -21.77 -10.71
C ALA A 121 -25.79 -21.49 -9.24
N VAL A 122 -25.25 -20.40 -8.71
CA VAL A 122 -25.46 -19.92 -7.34
C VAL A 122 -26.19 -18.58 -7.38
N THR A 123 -27.26 -18.45 -6.58
CA THR A 123 -27.97 -17.19 -6.33
C THR A 123 -27.95 -16.92 -4.83
N VAL A 124 -27.52 -15.73 -4.42
CA VAL A 124 -27.62 -15.23 -3.05
C VAL A 124 -28.64 -14.09 -2.98
N ARG A 125 -29.23 -13.90 -1.80
CA ARG A 125 -30.25 -12.88 -1.52
C ARG A 125 -29.97 -12.22 -0.18
N ALA A 126 -30.44 -11.00 0.02
CA ALA A 126 -30.40 -10.36 1.33
C ALA A 126 -31.49 -10.91 2.26
N GLN A 127 -31.15 -11.13 3.54
CA GLN A 127 -32.04 -11.63 4.60
C GLN A 127 -32.56 -10.53 5.52
N ALA A 128 -32.08 -9.30 5.38
CA ALA A 128 -32.70 -8.13 5.99
C ALA A 128 -32.33 -6.85 5.23
N ALA A 129 -33.10 -5.79 5.45
CA ALA A 129 -32.84 -4.45 4.96
C ALA A 129 -33.06 -3.41 6.05
N LEU A 130 -32.32 -2.29 5.92
CA LEU A 130 -32.56 -1.06 6.64
C LEU A 130 -33.27 -0.07 5.72
N ASP A 131 -34.56 0.14 5.95
CA ASP A 131 -35.40 1.02 5.15
C ASP A 131 -35.37 2.45 5.67
N GLY A 132 -35.04 3.40 4.78
CA GLY A 132 -35.09 4.83 5.02
C GLY A 132 -36.05 5.54 4.08
N ASP A 133 -36.23 6.85 4.29
CA ASP A 133 -37.14 7.68 3.48
C ASP A 133 -36.70 7.76 2.00
N ASP A 134 -35.40 7.64 1.74
CA ASP A 134 -34.78 7.66 0.41
C ASP A 134 -34.64 6.25 -0.22
N GLY A 135 -35.19 5.20 0.43
CA GLY A 135 -35.07 3.81 0.02
C GLY A 135 -34.21 2.95 0.96
N ILE A 136 -33.75 1.80 0.48
CA ILE A 136 -32.92 0.87 1.28
C ILE A 136 -31.53 1.49 1.49
N GLY A 137 -31.18 1.78 2.74
CA GLY A 137 -29.88 2.35 3.10
C GLY A 137 -28.79 1.32 3.36
N ALA A 138 -29.18 0.12 3.80
CA ALA A 138 -28.27 -1.01 3.94
C ALA A 138 -29.00 -2.35 3.79
N ILE A 139 -28.27 -3.38 3.34
CA ILE A 139 -28.76 -4.77 3.29
C ILE A 139 -27.94 -5.67 4.21
N VAL A 140 -28.51 -6.79 4.62
CA VAL A 140 -27.83 -7.80 5.45
C VAL A 140 -27.91 -9.15 4.78
N HIS A 141 -26.77 -9.80 4.61
CA HIS A 141 -26.64 -11.16 4.12
C HIS A 141 -26.17 -12.08 5.24
N THR A 142 -27.02 -13.00 5.69
CA THR A 142 -26.65 -14.02 6.66
C THR A 142 -26.21 -15.30 5.95
N ILE A 143 -25.09 -15.86 6.38
CA ILE A 143 -24.47 -17.05 5.77
C ILE A 143 -24.23 -18.16 6.80
N ASP A 144 -24.01 -19.37 6.32
CA ASP A 144 -23.56 -20.48 7.16
C ASP A 144 -22.15 -20.24 7.73
N PRO A 145 -21.76 -20.92 8.82
CA PRO A 145 -20.46 -20.74 9.47
C PRO A 145 -19.28 -20.83 8.51
N VAL A 146 -18.36 -19.87 8.60
CA VAL A 146 -17.12 -19.86 7.82
C VAL A 146 -15.92 -19.60 8.70
N ASP A 147 -14.75 -20.08 8.28
CA ASP A 147 -13.50 -19.76 8.96
C ASP A 147 -13.07 -18.31 8.72
N SER A 148 -13.41 -17.75 7.55
CA SER A 148 -13.21 -16.34 7.22
C SER A 148 -14.21 -15.87 6.15
N LEU A 149 -14.67 -14.62 6.27
CA LEU A 149 -15.47 -13.95 5.24
C LEU A 149 -14.67 -13.58 3.97
N ARG A 150 -13.34 -13.72 4.01
CA ARG A 150 -12.43 -13.53 2.86
C ARG A 150 -12.16 -14.82 2.10
N GLU A 151 -12.58 -15.96 2.65
CA GLU A 151 -12.35 -17.26 2.04
C GLU A 151 -13.41 -17.52 0.97
N VAL A 152 -12.98 -17.98 -0.20
CA VAL A 152 -13.91 -18.37 -1.27
C VAL A 152 -14.56 -19.70 -0.89
N PRO A 153 -15.89 -19.75 -0.70
CA PRO A 153 -16.57 -21.00 -0.46
C PRO A 153 -16.31 -21.91 -1.66
N GLY A 154 -16.01 -23.18 -1.40
CA GLY A 154 -15.80 -24.12 -2.49
C GLY A 154 -17.11 -24.59 -3.13
N ASP A 155 -17.98 -23.66 -3.51
CA ASP A 155 -19.17 -23.91 -4.32
C ASP A 155 -18.90 -23.48 -5.80
N LEU A 156 -19.95 -23.43 -6.63
CA LEU A 156 -19.82 -23.10 -8.06
C LEU A 156 -19.66 -21.59 -8.33
N TRP A 157 -19.38 -20.77 -7.31
CA TRP A 157 -19.14 -19.35 -7.43
C TRP A 157 -17.85 -18.94 -6.73
N ALA A 158 -16.84 -18.60 -7.55
CA ALA A 158 -15.54 -18.14 -7.09
C ALA A 158 -15.56 -16.69 -6.57
N ALA A 159 -16.38 -16.44 -5.56
CA ALA A 159 -16.54 -15.16 -4.89
C ALA A 159 -16.67 -15.41 -3.38
N ASN A 160 -15.88 -14.71 -2.57
CA ASN A 160 -16.00 -14.80 -1.12
C ASN A 160 -17.32 -14.15 -0.64
N PRO A 161 -17.75 -14.35 0.61
CA PRO A 161 -18.97 -13.72 1.12
C PRO A 161 -19.04 -12.19 0.99
N VAL A 162 -17.91 -11.48 1.12
CA VAL A 162 -17.82 -10.02 0.91
C VAL A 162 -18.08 -9.66 -0.55
N ASP A 163 -17.43 -10.34 -1.51
CA ASP A 163 -17.60 -10.14 -2.95
C ASP A 163 -19.04 -10.40 -3.39
N ARG A 164 -19.70 -11.41 -2.79
CA ARG A 164 -21.12 -11.73 -3.07
C ARG A 164 -22.04 -10.60 -2.63
N VAL A 165 -21.77 -9.98 -1.48
CA VAL A 165 -22.49 -8.78 -1.05
C VAL A 165 -22.16 -7.59 -1.94
N GLU A 166 -20.91 -7.38 -2.32
CA GLU A 166 -20.55 -6.34 -3.30
C GLU A 166 -21.37 -6.49 -4.59
N ALA A 167 -21.48 -7.70 -5.15
CA ALA A 167 -22.29 -7.96 -6.33
C ALA A 167 -23.76 -7.56 -6.12
N MET A 168 -24.35 -7.91 -4.96
CA MET A 168 -25.71 -7.49 -4.61
C MET A 168 -25.84 -5.97 -4.53
N LEU A 169 -24.89 -5.28 -3.89
CA LEU A 169 -24.88 -3.83 -3.75
C LEU A 169 -24.80 -3.13 -5.12
N ARG A 170 -23.94 -3.61 -6.02
CA ARG A 170 -23.79 -3.05 -7.38
C ARG A 170 -25.05 -3.27 -8.22
N GLU A 171 -25.65 -4.46 -8.19
CA GLU A 171 -26.88 -4.77 -8.95
C GLU A 171 -28.08 -3.97 -8.44
N SER A 172 -28.22 -3.83 -7.12
CA SER A 172 -29.33 -3.13 -6.48
C SER A 172 -29.15 -1.63 -6.33
N ARG A 173 -27.93 -1.12 -6.53
CA ARG A 173 -27.52 0.27 -6.26
C ARG A 173 -27.71 0.70 -4.80
N VAL A 174 -27.67 -0.25 -3.87
CA VAL A 174 -27.61 0.02 -2.43
C VAL A 174 -26.14 0.24 -2.05
N PRO A 175 -25.78 1.29 -1.30
CA PRO A 175 -24.38 1.64 -1.06
C PRO A 175 -23.69 0.79 0.00
N ILE A 176 -24.44 0.23 0.96
CA ILE A 176 -23.91 -0.46 2.15
C ILE A 176 -24.52 -1.85 2.31
N GLY A 177 -23.67 -2.83 2.61
CA GLY A 177 -24.06 -4.20 2.92
C GLY A 177 -23.35 -4.71 4.17
N ILE A 178 -24.03 -5.57 4.92
CA ILE A 178 -23.47 -6.30 6.05
C ILE A 178 -23.52 -7.78 5.71
N VAL A 179 -22.40 -8.50 5.84
CA VAL A 179 -22.35 -9.95 5.71
C VAL A 179 -21.96 -10.57 7.04
N THR A 180 -22.67 -11.60 7.48
CA THR A 180 -22.35 -12.24 8.76
C THR A 180 -22.78 -13.70 8.84
N ASP A 181 -21.95 -14.52 9.47
CA ASP A 181 -22.32 -15.86 9.93
C ASP A 181 -22.76 -15.87 11.41
N GLY A 182 -22.85 -14.70 12.04
CA GLY A 182 -23.08 -14.49 13.48
C GLY A 182 -21.80 -14.20 14.26
N ARG A 183 -20.70 -14.89 13.94
CA ARG A 183 -19.38 -14.69 14.54
C ARG A 183 -18.64 -13.59 13.78
N TRP A 184 -18.42 -13.79 12.50
CA TRP A 184 -17.76 -12.83 11.63
C TRP A 184 -18.76 -11.79 11.15
N TRP A 185 -18.39 -10.52 11.22
CA TRP A 185 -19.21 -9.42 10.73
C TRP A 185 -18.40 -8.59 9.75
N GLY A 186 -18.81 -8.59 8.48
CA GLY A 186 -18.24 -7.79 7.42
C GLY A 186 -19.14 -6.61 7.09
N LEU A 187 -18.56 -5.42 7.06
CA LEU A 187 -19.17 -4.22 6.51
C LEU A 187 -18.60 -3.99 5.11
N VAL A 188 -19.47 -3.82 4.11
CA VAL A 188 -19.11 -3.66 2.70
C VAL A 188 -19.73 -2.37 2.18
N CYS A 189 -18.93 -1.54 1.53
CA CYS A 189 -19.38 -0.37 0.80
C CYS A 189 -19.02 -0.53 -0.67
N ALA A 190 -20.03 -0.48 -1.54
CA ALA A 190 -19.85 -0.52 -2.98
C ALA A 190 -20.63 0.64 -3.60
N ARG A 191 -19.93 1.47 -4.38
CA ARG A 191 -20.51 2.62 -5.06
C ARG A 191 -20.21 2.56 -6.55
N GLU A 192 -21.04 3.25 -7.33
CA GLU A 192 -20.85 3.34 -8.76
C GLU A 192 -19.52 4.04 -9.06
N ASN A 193 -18.69 3.44 -9.91
CA ASN A 193 -17.36 3.94 -10.29
C ASN A 193 -16.33 4.12 -9.16
N ALA A 194 -16.55 3.52 -7.98
CA ALA A 194 -15.57 3.52 -6.88
C ALA A 194 -15.08 2.11 -6.56
N MET A 195 -13.86 2.02 -6.00
CA MET A 195 -13.35 0.80 -5.42
C MET A 195 -14.26 0.35 -4.27
N VAL A 196 -14.51 -0.96 -4.20
CA VAL A 196 -15.17 -1.56 -3.03
C VAL A 196 -14.28 -1.38 -1.81
N ALA A 197 -14.90 -1.15 -0.68
CA ALA A 197 -14.23 -1.04 0.59
C ALA A 197 -14.94 -1.94 1.60
N SER A 198 -14.18 -2.70 2.38
CA SER A 198 -14.75 -3.61 3.36
C SER A 198 -13.89 -3.79 4.58
N GLY A 199 -14.52 -4.08 5.72
CA GLY A 199 -13.86 -4.33 6.99
C GLY A 199 -14.58 -5.44 7.74
N VAL A 200 -13.81 -6.44 8.20
CA VAL A 200 -14.32 -7.62 8.92
C VAL A 200 -13.87 -7.60 10.37
N VAL A 201 -14.78 -7.91 11.30
CA VAL A 201 -14.51 -8.04 12.75
C VAL A 201 -15.00 -9.38 13.28
N ASP A 202 -14.36 -9.88 14.34
CA ASP A 202 -14.80 -11.08 15.08
C ASP A 202 -15.67 -10.67 16.28
N ALA A 203 -16.92 -11.12 16.32
CA ALA A 203 -17.83 -10.85 17.43
C ALA A 203 -17.44 -11.60 18.71
N LEU A 204 -16.65 -12.68 18.62
CA LEU A 204 -16.15 -13.37 19.80
C LEU A 204 -15.20 -12.48 20.61
N THR A 205 -14.45 -11.58 19.96
CA THR A 205 -13.52 -10.68 20.66
C THR A 205 -14.19 -9.41 21.22
N TRP A 206 -15.50 -9.21 21.01
CA TRP A 206 -16.20 -7.98 21.44
C TRP A 206 -16.22 -7.73 22.97
N THR A 207 -15.87 -8.74 23.78
CA THR A 207 -15.73 -8.59 25.24
C THR A 207 -14.35 -8.05 25.59
N GLU A 208 -13.30 -8.63 24.99
CA GLU A 208 -11.90 -8.28 25.16
C GLU A 208 -11.57 -6.94 24.48
N GLU A 209 -12.20 -6.68 23.33
CA GLU A 209 -11.97 -5.53 22.46
C GLU A 209 -13.21 -4.62 22.35
N PRO A 210 -13.62 -3.96 23.45
CA PRO A 210 -14.85 -3.16 23.48
C PRO A 210 -14.80 -1.93 22.55
N ARG A 211 -13.60 -1.44 22.21
CA ARG A 211 -13.43 -0.30 21.30
C ARG A 211 -13.78 -0.66 19.86
N THR A 212 -13.31 -1.81 19.38
CA THR A 212 -13.63 -2.31 18.03
C THR A 212 -15.10 -2.65 17.91
N ARG A 213 -15.67 -3.27 18.96
CA ARG A 213 -17.12 -3.48 19.06
C ARG A 213 -17.91 -2.17 18.94
N ASP A 214 -17.61 -1.20 19.80
CA ASP A 214 -18.33 0.07 19.86
C ASP A 214 -18.18 0.85 18.55
N ALA A 215 -16.98 0.82 17.94
CA ALA A 215 -16.71 1.39 16.63
C ALA A 215 -17.58 0.76 15.54
N PHE A 216 -17.55 -0.58 15.41
CA PHE A 216 -18.32 -1.29 14.40
C PHE A 216 -19.82 -1.03 14.53
N LEU A 217 -20.37 -1.12 15.74
CA LEU A 217 -21.80 -0.89 16.01
C LEU A 217 -22.24 0.56 15.78
N ALA A 218 -21.35 1.53 16.02
CA ALA A 218 -21.60 2.91 15.66
C ALA A 218 -21.64 3.10 14.14
N LEU A 219 -20.70 2.51 13.39
CA LEU A 219 -20.68 2.61 11.92
C LEU A 219 -21.95 2.05 11.27
N ILE A 220 -22.44 0.90 11.75
CA ILE A 220 -23.70 0.32 11.26
C ILE A 220 -24.95 0.92 11.91
N GLY A 221 -24.80 1.94 12.75
CA GLY A 221 -25.91 2.55 13.46
C GLY A 221 -26.89 3.27 12.50
N ARG A 222 -28.20 3.19 12.79
CA ARG A 222 -29.24 3.85 11.97
C ARG A 222 -28.93 5.32 11.65
N GLN A 223 -28.38 6.04 12.63
CA GLN A 223 -28.00 7.46 12.50
C GLN A 223 -26.99 7.71 11.38
N TYR A 224 -26.05 6.80 11.14
CA TYR A 224 -24.96 7.00 10.18
C TYR A 224 -25.21 6.30 8.84
N LEU A 225 -26.30 5.53 8.71
CA LEU A 225 -26.69 4.90 7.46
C LEU A 225 -27.80 5.68 6.74
N ILE A 226 -28.93 5.93 7.44
CA ILE A 226 -30.12 6.58 6.86
C ILE A 226 -30.57 7.82 7.63
N GLY A 227 -30.13 8.00 8.86
CA GLY A 227 -30.49 9.13 9.71
C GLY A 227 -29.45 10.24 9.70
N GLY A 228 -29.47 11.05 10.77
CA GLY A 228 -28.42 12.00 11.08
C GLY A 228 -28.19 13.10 10.03
N ASP A 229 -27.02 13.72 10.10
CA ASP A 229 -26.52 14.64 9.08
C ASP A 229 -26.06 13.81 7.85
N PRO A 230 -26.59 14.06 6.64
CA PRO A 230 -26.12 13.42 5.42
C PRO A 230 -24.60 13.48 5.20
N ALA A 231 -23.93 14.54 5.65
CA ALA A 231 -22.47 14.69 5.54
C ALA A 231 -21.68 13.80 6.52
N GLU A 232 -22.35 13.23 7.52
CA GLU A 232 -21.78 12.30 8.50
C GLU A 232 -22.17 10.84 8.20
N ARG A 233 -22.91 10.58 7.12
CA ARG A 233 -23.31 9.22 6.75
C ARG A 233 -22.14 8.43 6.18
N LEU A 234 -22.15 7.14 6.48
CA LEU A 234 -21.09 6.20 6.17
C LEU A 234 -20.64 6.21 4.69
N PRO A 235 -21.52 6.28 3.67
CA PRO A 235 -21.08 6.39 2.27
C PRO A 235 -20.21 7.62 1.99
N VAL A 236 -20.44 8.74 2.66
CA VAL A 236 -19.62 9.97 2.54
C VAL A 236 -18.28 9.78 3.22
N LEU A 237 -18.23 9.10 4.37
CA LEU A 237 -16.96 8.78 5.05
C LEU A 237 -16.08 7.85 4.19
N PHE A 238 -16.67 6.89 3.50
CA PHE A 238 -15.96 6.06 2.52
C PHE A 238 -15.43 6.90 1.35
N GLU A 239 -16.19 7.88 0.86
CA GLU A 239 -15.72 8.81 -0.18
C GLU A 239 -14.50 9.61 0.25
N GLU A 240 -14.58 10.22 1.42
CA GLU A 240 -13.50 10.98 2.01
C GLU A 240 -12.28 10.08 2.29
N SER A 241 -12.50 8.80 2.59
CA SER A 241 -11.43 7.82 2.81
C SER A 241 -10.70 7.43 1.52
N VAL A 242 -11.44 7.25 0.41
CA VAL A 242 -10.85 7.02 -0.93
C VAL A 242 -9.98 8.22 -1.33
N ALA A 243 -10.53 9.44 -1.23
CA ALA A 243 -9.79 10.66 -1.55
C ALA A 243 -8.54 10.85 -0.67
N ALA A 244 -8.63 10.48 0.62
CA ALA A 244 -7.49 10.51 1.52
C ALA A 244 -6.41 9.48 1.14
N ALA A 245 -6.79 8.30 0.66
CA ALA A 245 -5.84 7.30 0.18
C ALA A 245 -5.10 7.77 -1.10
N GLU A 246 -5.81 8.40 -2.03
CA GLU A 246 -5.20 9.00 -3.23
C GLU A 246 -4.18 10.09 -2.85
N GLU A 247 -4.54 11.00 -1.93
CA GLU A 247 -3.63 12.04 -1.41
C GLU A 247 -2.37 11.44 -0.75
N ILE A 248 -2.49 10.30 -0.07
CA ILE A 248 -1.35 9.56 0.51
C ILE A 248 -0.42 9.05 -0.60
N THR A 249 -0.97 8.38 -1.62
CA THR A 249 -0.17 7.80 -2.71
C THR A 249 0.57 8.85 -3.53
N GLU A 250 -0.04 10.02 -3.78
CA GLU A 250 0.62 11.14 -4.46
C GLU A 250 1.78 11.72 -3.62
N ALA A 251 1.54 11.93 -2.32
CA ALA A 251 2.57 12.43 -1.40
C ALA A 251 3.76 11.46 -1.32
N LEU A 252 3.49 10.15 -1.25
CA LEU A 252 4.49 9.10 -1.22
C LEU A 252 5.38 9.12 -2.47
N GLY A 253 4.81 9.28 -3.68
CA GLY A 253 5.60 9.29 -4.92
C GLY A 253 6.73 10.34 -4.90
N ALA A 254 6.43 11.55 -4.42
CA ALA A 254 7.45 12.61 -4.29
C ALA A 254 8.50 12.29 -3.21
N GLN A 255 8.10 11.67 -2.10
CA GLN A 255 9.01 11.26 -1.02
C GLN A 255 9.93 10.13 -1.46
N VAL A 256 9.39 9.12 -2.15
CA VAL A 256 10.13 7.99 -2.71
C VAL A 256 11.19 8.47 -3.70
N ARG A 257 10.89 9.45 -4.56
CA ARG A 257 11.90 10.06 -5.45
C ARG A 257 13.08 10.65 -4.69
N ARG A 258 12.82 11.40 -3.61
CA ARG A 258 13.89 11.96 -2.76
C ARG A 258 14.68 10.87 -2.04
N ALA A 259 14.05 9.76 -1.68
CA ALA A 259 14.75 8.61 -1.10
C ALA A 259 15.68 7.92 -2.12
N VAL A 260 15.24 7.76 -3.37
CA VAL A 260 16.11 7.27 -4.46
C VAL A 260 17.29 8.21 -4.68
N GLU A 261 17.04 9.53 -4.71
CA GLU A 261 18.10 10.52 -4.82
C GLU A 261 19.11 10.42 -3.67
N LEU A 262 18.64 10.23 -2.43
CA LEU A 262 19.50 10.03 -1.28
C LEU A 262 20.33 8.73 -1.38
N LEU A 263 19.76 7.64 -1.89
CA LEU A 263 20.50 6.40 -2.16
C LEU A 263 21.61 6.64 -3.19
N ILE A 264 21.32 7.39 -4.27
CA ILE A 264 22.31 7.73 -5.30
C ILE A 264 23.44 8.61 -4.75
N GLN A 265 23.11 9.54 -3.85
CA GLN A 265 24.12 10.30 -3.12
C GLN A 265 24.97 9.39 -2.24
N SER A 266 24.37 8.47 -1.49
CA SER A 266 25.09 7.51 -0.64
C SER A 266 26.02 6.58 -1.44
N PHE A 267 25.60 6.18 -2.64
CA PHE A 267 26.44 5.43 -3.58
C PHE A 267 27.65 6.25 -4.04
N SER A 268 27.43 7.52 -4.37
CA SER A 268 28.50 8.46 -4.74
C SER A 268 29.46 8.73 -3.58
N GLU A 269 28.95 8.83 -2.35
CA GLU A 269 29.75 8.97 -1.13
C GLU A 269 30.65 7.75 -0.91
N SER A 270 30.14 6.54 -1.15
CA SER A 270 30.93 5.29 -1.11
C SER A 270 32.05 5.29 -2.16
N ALA A 271 31.75 5.74 -3.39
CA ALA A 271 32.75 5.86 -4.46
C ALA A 271 33.84 6.90 -4.14
N ALA A 272 33.43 8.05 -3.59
CA ALA A 272 34.36 9.08 -3.14
C ALA A 272 35.25 8.58 -2.01
N ASP A 273 34.72 7.80 -1.06
CA ASP A 273 35.50 7.20 0.02
C ASP A 273 36.50 6.15 -0.50
N ALA A 274 36.06 5.28 -1.42
CA ALA A 274 36.95 4.34 -2.10
C ALA A 274 38.11 5.07 -2.80
N LYS A 275 37.80 6.15 -3.54
CA LYS A 275 38.81 6.99 -4.18
C LYS A 275 39.79 7.62 -3.17
N ARG A 276 39.30 8.15 -2.04
CA ARG A 276 40.16 8.68 -0.95
C ARG A 276 41.09 7.61 -0.38
N ARG A 277 40.61 6.37 -0.27
CA ARG A 277 41.39 5.21 0.21
C ARG A 277 42.22 4.54 -0.88
N SER A 278 42.25 5.08 -2.10
CA SER A 278 42.92 4.49 -3.26
C SER A 278 42.43 3.06 -3.60
N LEU A 279 41.16 2.78 -3.32
CA LEU A 279 40.47 1.55 -3.71
C LEU A 279 39.78 1.73 -5.08
N PRO A 280 39.48 0.63 -5.80
CA PRO A 280 38.71 0.69 -7.03
C PRO A 280 37.35 1.33 -6.81
N ASP A 281 36.85 2.06 -7.81
CA ASP A 281 35.49 2.58 -7.81
C ASP A 281 34.49 1.41 -7.74
N PRO A 282 33.65 1.34 -6.70
CA PRO A 282 32.70 0.25 -6.54
C PRO A 282 31.50 0.38 -7.48
N LEU A 283 31.28 1.54 -8.13
CA LEU A 283 30.09 1.78 -8.93
C LEU A 283 30.20 1.17 -10.35
N PRO A 284 29.06 0.82 -10.97
CA PRO A 284 29.04 0.33 -12.34
C PRO A 284 29.48 1.42 -13.33
N ARG A 285 29.98 0.99 -14.49
CA ARG A 285 30.46 1.90 -15.55
C ARG A 285 29.36 2.78 -16.12
N ARG A 286 28.13 2.28 -16.23
CA ARG A 286 26.98 3.05 -16.73
C ARG A 286 26.26 3.66 -15.53
N PRO A 287 26.15 5.00 -15.43
CA PRO A 287 25.42 5.66 -14.35
C PRO A 287 23.97 5.20 -14.21
N HIS A 288 23.31 4.89 -15.33
CA HIS A 288 21.97 4.31 -15.35
C HIS A 288 21.86 3.05 -14.47
N ASP A 289 22.86 2.17 -14.47
CA ASP A 289 22.81 0.93 -13.69
C ASP A 289 22.77 1.21 -12.18
N SER A 290 23.40 2.30 -11.72
CA SER A 290 23.31 2.76 -10.32
C SER A 290 21.90 3.29 -9.99
N TYR A 291 21.27 4.00 -10.93
CA TYR A 291 19.89 4.47 -10.78
C TYR A 291 18.91 3.31 -10.67
N GLU A 292 18.99 2.37 -11.60
CA GLU A 292 18.15 1.18 -11.61
C GLU A 292 18.33 0.33 -10.34
N ALA A 293 19.57 0.22 -9.85
CA ALA A 293 19.87 -0.42 -8.57
C ALA A 293 19.24 0.29 -7.38
N ALA A 294 19.29 1.63 -7.31
CA ALA A 294 18.66 2.41 -6.24
C ALA A 294 17.13 2.26 -6.25
N VAL A 295 16.50 2.25 -7.42
CA VAL A 295 15.05 2.01 -7.52
C VAL A 295 14.72 0.57 -7.14
N THR A 296 15.53 -0.41 -7.56
CA THR A 296 15.37 -1.81 -7.17
C THR A 296 15.47 -1.98 -5.65
N VAL A 297 16.37 -1.26 -4.98
CA VAL A 297 16.45 -1.22 -3.51
C VAL A 297 15.15 -0.71 -2.89
N MET A 298 14.58 0.39 -3.42
CA MET A 298 13.29 0.90 -2.96
C MET A 298 12.15 -0.09 -3.18
N MET A 299 12.14 -0.81 -4.32
CA MET A 299 11.15 -1.86 -4.60
C MET A 299 11.27 -3.02 -3.60
N ARG A 300 12.50 -3.43 -3.25
CA ARG A 300 12.74 -4.46 -2.22
C ARG A 300 12.20 -4.03 -0.86
N VAL A 301 12.43 -2.78 -0.46
CA VAL A 301 11.92 -2.25 0.82
C VAL A 301 10.40 -2.32 0.87
N VAL A 302 9.70 -1.77 -0.12
CA VAL A 302 8.23 -1.77 -0.12
C VAL A 302 7.65 -3.18 -0.23
N PHE A 303 8.23 -4.05 -1.05
CA PHE A 303 7.81 -5.44 -1.10
C PHE A 303 7.93 -6.12 0.26
N LEU A 304 9.06 -5.94 0.95
CA LEU A 304 9.28 -6.56 2.26
C LEU A 304 8.30 -6.04 3.30
N LEU A 305 8.04 -4.73 3.33
CA LEU A 305 7.02 -4.13 4.19
C LEU A 305 5.64 -4.72 3.92
N PHE A 306 5.24 -4.78 2.65
CA PHE A 306 3.96 -5.36 2.24
C PHE A 306 3.84 -6.84 2.59
N ALA A 307 4.88 -7.62 2.29
CA ALA A 307 4.87 -9.07 2.50
C ALA A 307 4.88 -9.41 4.00
N GLU A 308 5.65 -8.69 4.81
CA GLU A 308 5.70 -8.87 6.26
C GLU A 308 4.38 -8.49 6.93
N GLU A 309 3.81 -7.32 6.61
CA GLU A 309 2.54 -6.86 7.20
C GLU A 309 1.33 -7.71 6.81
N ARG A 310 1.37 -8.38 5.64
CA ARG A 310 0.32 -9.33 5.22
C ARG A 310 0.56 -10.75 5.71
N GLY A 311 1.63 -11.00 6.46
CA GLY A 311 2.00 -12.33 6.95
C GLY A 311 2.38 -13.31 5.84
N LEU A 312 2.95 -12.81 4.74
CA LEU A 312 3.47 -13.60 3.62
C LEU A 312 4.93 -14.04 3.83
N LEU A 313 5.58 -13.50 4.86
CA LEU A 313 6.93 -13.88 5.27
C LEU A 313 6.88 -14.66 6.60
N PRO A 314 7.90 -15.48 6.89
CA PRO A 314 7.96 -16.22 8.15
C PRO A 314 7.87 -15.28 9.36
N GLN A 315 7.18 -15.74 10.40
CA GLN A 315 7.06 -15.01 11.66
C GLN A 315 7.96 -15.63 12.74
N GLY A 316 8.40 -14.83 13.70
CA GLY A 316 9.07 -15.29 14.90
C GLY A 316 10.38 -14.56 15.19
N GLU A 317 10.87 -14.74 16.41
CA GLU A 317 11.93 -13.91 16.99
C GLU A 317 13.21 -13.83 16.12
N LEU A 318 13.63 -14.95 15.52
CA LEU A 318 14.81 -14.97 14.64
C LEU A 318 14.61 -14.11 13.38
N PHE A 319 13.42 -14.19 12.78
CA PHE A 319 13.10 -13.39 11.61
C PHE A 319 12.97 -11.93 12.00
N ASP A 320 12.18 -11.61 13.01
CA ASP A 320 11.89 -10.23 13.44
C ASP A 320 13.18 -9.48 13.84
N GLN A 321 14.11 -10.16 14.53
CA GLN A 321 15.37 -9.55 14.96
C GLN A 321 16.43 -9.48 13.86
N GLY A 322 16.48 -10.47 12.96
CA GLY A 322 17.59 -10.65 12.01
C GLY A 322 17.30 -10.31 10.56
N TYR A 323 16.04 -10.37 10.13
CA TYR A 323 15.63 -10.29 8.72
C TYR A 323 14.44 -9.36 8.45
N GLY A 324 13.54 -9.20 9.42
CA GLY A 324 12.34 -8.36 9.31
C GLY A 324 12.69 -6.88 9.09
N ILE A 325 11.91 -6.21 8.25
CA ILE A 325 12.08 -4.80 7.88
C ILE A 325 10.97 -3.93 8.47
N ALA A 326 9.76 -4.47 8.70
CA ALA A 326 8.62 -3.67 9.17
C ALA A 326 8.90 -2.91 10.47
N GLY A 327 9.58 -3.56 11.43
CA GLY A 327 9.94 -2.97 12.71
C GLY A 327 11.21 -2.10 12.71
N GLU A 328 11.95 -2.02 11.60
CA GLU A 328 13.26 -1.33 11.58
C GLU A 328 13.13 0.19 11.68
N LEU A 329 12.06 0.77 11.14
CA LEU A 329 11.83 2.20 11.26
C LEU A 329 11.72 2.63 12.72
N ASP A 330 10.93 1.92 13.52
CA ASP A 330 10.74 2.23 14.94
C ASP A 330 12.05 2.07 15.73
N GLN A 331 12.85 1.05 15.41
CA GLN A 331 14.17 0.86 16.03
C GLN A 331 15.13 2.01 15.71
N LEU A 332 15.16 2.47 14.46
CA LEU A 332 16.00 3.60 14.05
C LEU A 332 15.52 4.92 14.67
N ILE A 333 14.20 5.16 14.77
CA ILE A 333 13.63 6.32 15.48
C ILE A 333 13.99 6.29 16.97
N ALA A 334 13.94 5.11 17.61
CA ALA A 334 14.33 4.95 19.00
C ALA A 334 15.81 5.28 19.22
N ARG A 335 16.70 4.86 18.30
CA ARG A 335 18.14 5.18 18.33
C ARG A 335 18.41 6.67 18.08
N GLU A 336 17.76 7.27 17.08
CA GLU A 336 17.83 8.72 16.82
C GLU A 336 17.47 9.52 18.08
N SER A 337 16.42 9.10 18.79
CA SER A 337 15.96 9.76 20.03
C SER A 337 16.90 9.57 21.21
N ALA A 338 17.70 8.50 21.24
CA ALA A 338 18.58 8.14 22.35
C ALA A 338 20.01 8.68 22.19
N GLU A 339 20.54 8.71 20.96
CA GLU A 339 21.93 9.03 20.65
C GLU A 339 22.03 10.39 19.94
N SER A 340 21.67 10.41 18.66
CA SER A 340 21.31 11.56 17.80
C SER A 340 21.07 11.01 16.38
N GLU A 341 20.59 11.84 15.45
CA GLU A 341 20.47 11.42 14.04
C GLU A 341 21.85 11.19 13.39
N GLU A 342 22.85 12.02 13.72
CA GLU A 342 24.22 11.92 13.18
C GLU A 342 24.95 10.66 13.66
N ALA A 343 24.62 10.11 14.83
CA ALA A 343 25.22 8.87 15.32
C ALA A 343 24.93 7.70 14.36
N LEU A 344 23.80 7.74 13.65
CA LEU A 344 23.40 6.73 12.67
C LEU A 344 24.25 6.74 11.38
N ASP A 345 25.06 7.77 11.16
CA ASP A 345 26.02 7.79 10.03
C ASP A 345 27.17 6.78 10.24
N ALA A 346 27.43 6.35 11.48
CA ALA A 346 28.52 5.43 11.82
C ALA A 346 28.17 3.95 11.66
N THR A 347 26.89 3.62 11.45
CA THR A 347 26.40 2.23 11.35
C THR A 347 25.67 2.00 10.02
N SER A 348 25.57 0.75 9.59
CA SER A 348 24.89 0.34 8.34
C SER A 348 24.15 -1.00 8.51
N LEU A 349 23.69 -1.28 9.72
CA LEU A 349 23.07 -2.55 10.09
C LEU A 349 21.81 -2.83 9.27
N THR A 350 20.96 -1.81 9.05
CA THR A 350 19.72 -1.97 8.29
C THR A 350 20.01 -2.21 6.80
N TRP A 351 21.10 -1.64 6.25
CA TRP A 351 21.53 -1.94 4.89
C TRP A 351 21.98 -3.40 4.73
N HIS A 352 22.80 -3.90 5.66
CA HIS A 352 23.23 -5.30 5.67
C HIS A 352 22.03 -6.25 5.82
N ARG A 353 21.07 -5.89 6.69
CA ARG A 353 19.82 -6.63 6.87
C ARG A 353 19.05 -6.72 5.55
N LEU A 354 18.81 -5.59 4.88
CA LEU A 354 18.08 -5.56 3.61
C LEU A 354 18.73 -6.48 2.56
N LEU A 355 20.06 -6.43 2.43
CA LEU A 355 20.80 -7.30 1.50
C LEU A 355 20.72 -8.77 1.90
N ALA A 356 20.83 -9.09 3.19
CA ALA A 356 20.72 -10.45 3.71
C ALA A 356 19.32 -11.04 3.49
N THR A 357 18.26 -10.30 3.81
CA THR A 357 16.86 -10.69 3.58
C THR A 357 16.57 -10.86 2.09
N SER A 358 17.08 -9.95 1.25
CA SER A 358 16.96 -10.07 -0.20
C SER A 358 17.58 -11.37 -0.72
N ASN A 359 18.80 -11.70 -0.28
CA ASN A 359 19.47 -12.92 -0.67
C ASN A 359 18.78 -14.18 -0.12
N ALA A 360 18.25 -14.12 1.11
CA ALA A 360 17.48 -15.21 1.71
C ALA A 360 16.19 -15.49 0.93
N LEU A 361 15.47 -14.45 0.48
CA LEU A 361 14.28 -14.63 -0.36
C LEU A 361 14.62 -15.20 -1.74
N TYR A 362 15.72 -14.75 -2.34
CA TYR A 362 16.12 -15.25 -3.66
C TYR A 362 16.57 -16.72 -3.62
N ARG A 363 17.46 -17.07 -2.68
CA ARG A 363 18.08 -18.41 -2.60
C ARG A 363 17.31 -19.41 -1.73
N GLY A 364 16.37 -18.93 -0.93
CA GLY A 364 15.79 -19.66 0.19
C GLY A 364 16.73 -19.69 1.39
N ALA A 365 16.16 -19.86 2.58
CA ALA A 365 16.88 -20.06 3.82
C ALA A 365 16.16 -21.09 4.69
N THR A 366 16.89 -22.03 5.28
CA THR A 366 16.30 -23.05 6.15
C THR A 366 17.19 -23.25 7.36
N PHE A 367 16.62 -22.99 8.53
CA PHE A 367 17.19 -23.17 9.86
C PHE A 367 16.18 -23.93 10.73
N GLU A 368 16.56 -24.36 11.94
CA GLU A 368 15.68 -25.16 12.81
C GLU A 368 14.33 -24.49 13.11
N ASN A 369 14.32 -23.17 13.31
CA ASN A 369 13.13 -22.38 13.67
C ASN A 369 12.73 -21.34 12.60
N LEU A 370 13.26 -21.45 11.38
CA LEU A 370 12.93 -20.54 10.29
C LEU A 370 13.02 -21.27 8.95
N ARG A 371 11.92 -21.27 8.21
CA ARG A 371 11.89 -21.78 6.84
C ARG A 371 11.41 -20.68 5.91
N MET A 372 12.23 -20.36 4.93
CA MET A 372 11.95 -19.38 3.89
C MET A 372 12.20 -20.06 2.54
N PRO A 373 11.16 -20.28 1.71
CA PRO A 373 11.34 -20.89 0.41
C PRO A 373 12.15 -19.97 -0.51
N ALA A 374 12.81 -20.57 -1.51
CA ALA A 374 13.47 -19.81 -2.56
C ALA A 374 12.41 -19.27 -3.52
N TYR A 375 12.17 -17.97 -3.45
CA TYR A 375 11.22 -17.31 -4.33
C TYR A 375 11.85 -16.88 -5.67
N GLY A 376 13.16 -16.67 -5.70
CA GLY A 376 13.88 -16.24 -6.90
C GLY A 376 13.48 -14.84 -7.37
N GLY A 377 13.31 -14.67 -8.68
CA GLY A 377 12.89 -13.41 -9.31
C GLY A 377 14.02 -12.39 -9.49
N SER A 378 13.92 -11.58 -10.56
CA SER A 378 14.92 -10.54 -10.90
C SER A 378 14.98 -9.38 -9.91
N LEU A 379 13.95 -9.21 -9.07
CA LEU A 379 13.94 -8.20 -8.00
C LEU A 379 14.98 -8.51 -6.92
N PHE A 380 15.07 -9.76 -6.47
CA PHE A 380 15.96 -10.17 -5.38
C PHE A 380 17.26 -10.81 -5.85
N ASP A 381 17.44 -10.97 -7.17
CA ASP A 381 18.65 -11.55 -7.74
C ASP A 381 19.91 -10.72 -7.39
N PRO A 382 20.85 -11.28 -6.60
CA PRO A 382 22.09 -10.58 -6.26
C PRO A 382 23.02 -10.40 -7.47
N ALA A 383 22.87 -11.22 -8.53
CA ALA A 383 23.71 -11.14 -9.72
C ALA A 383 23.31 -10.00 -10.67
N ARG A 384 22.10 -9.43 -10.52
CA ARG A 384 21.65 -8.30 -11.35
C ARG A 384 22.44 -7.02 -11.08
N PHE A 385 22.70 -6.74 -9.80
CA PHE A 385 23.48 -5.57 -9.36
C PHE A 385 24.61 -6.03 -8.43
N PRO A 386 25.64 -6.70 -8.96
CA PRO A 386 26.65 -7.37 -8.15
C PRO A 386 27.42 -6.38 -7.26
N PHE A 387 27.55 -5.13 -7.70
CA PHE A 387 28.25 -4.08 -6.97
C PHE A 387 27.64 -3.76 -5.59
N LEU A 388 26.34 -4.01 -5.38
CA LEU A 388 25.67 -3.82 -4.08
C LEU A 388 26.16 -4.80 -3.01
N THR A 389 26.68 -5.97 -3.42
CA THR A 389 27.13 -7.04 -2.52
C THR A 389 28.61 -7.35 -2.66
N ALA A 390 29.31 -6.63 -3.56
CA ALA A 390 30.74 -6.80 -3.77
C ALA A 390 31.49 -6.41 -2.49
N THR A 391 32.43 -7.26 -2.09
CA THR A 391 33.27 -7.04 -0.92
C THR A 391 34.71 -6.74 -1.32
N SER A 392 35.40 -5.97 -0.49
CA SER A 392 36.84 -5.77 -0.54
C SER A 392 37.59 -7.04 -0.11
N GLU A 393 38.91 -7.05 -0.27
CA GLU A 393 39.78 -8.16 0.17
C GLU A 393 39.64 -8.50 1.66
N VAL A 394 39.27 -7.52 2.49
CA VAL A 394 39.05 -7.69 3.93
C VAL A 394 37.59 -8.01 4.30
N GLY A 395 36.74 -8.25 3.29
CA GLY A 395 35.34 -8.68 3.49
C GLY A 395 34.34 -7.55 3.76
N THR A 396 34.74 -6.28 3.66
CA THR A 396 33.82 -5.14 3.80
C THR A 396 33.10 -4.85 2.50
N LEU A 397 31.83 -4.45 2.53
CA LEU A 397 31.11 -4.04 1.31
C LEU A 397 31.78 -2.83 0.63
N GLY A 398 31.80 -2.83 -0.70
CA GLY A 398 32.28 -1.70 -1.52
C GLY A 398 31.30 -0.53 -1.54
N VAL A 399 30.00 -0.81 -1.47
CA VAL A 399 28.94 0.19 -1.29
C VAL A 399 28.24 -0.05 0.04
N THR A 400 28.23 0.98 0.89
CA THR A 400 27.57 0.94 2.19
C THR A 400 26.60 2.10 2.31
N VAL A 401 25.35 1.81 2.69
CA VAL A 401 24.34 2.82 2.99
C VAL A 401 24.23 2.92 4.53
N SER A 402 24.35 4.13 5.07
CA SER A 402 24.28 4.32 6.53
C SER A 402 22.88 4.10 7.08
N ASP A 403 22.77 3.78 8.37
CA ASP A 403 21.49 3.64 9.06
C ASP A 403 20.71 4.96 9.04
N ARG A 404 21.40 6.11 8.96
CA ARG A 404 20.75 7.41 8.76
C ARG A 404 20.05 7.50 7.40
N VAL A 405 20.71 7.03 6.34
CA VAL A 405 20.09 6.99 5.01
C VAL A 405 18.92 5.99 5.01
N MET A 406 19.10 4.81 5.62
CA MET A 406 18.03 3.81 5.72
C MET A 406 16.84 4.29 6.56
N LEU A 407 17.08 5.07 7.62
CA LEU A 407 16.02 5.73 8.39
C LEU A 407 15.16 6.61 7.47
N HIS A 408 15.79 7.43 6.63
CA HIS A 408 15.07 8.31 5.71
C HIS A 408 14.40 7.55 4.56
N VAL A 409 15.01 6.46 4.08
CA VAL A 409 14.39 5.55 3.10
C VAL A 409 13.11 4.95 3.67
N LEU A 410 13.15 4.38 4.88
CA LEU A 410 11.99 3.78 5.55
C LEU A 410 10.93 4.84 5.90
N ARG A 411 11.35 6.00 6.42
CA ARG A 411 10.43 7.14 6.67
C ARG A 411 9.71 7.58 5.39
N ALA A 412 10.41 7.63 4.25
CA ALA A 412 9.83 8.08 2.99
C ALA A 412 8.72 7.18 2.47
N VAL A 413 8.71 5.89 2.83
CA VAL A 413 7.69 4.91 2.41
C VAL A 413 6.63 4.64 3.48
N GLN A 414 6.96 4.73 4.77
CA GLN A 414 6.03 4.46 5.87
C GLN A 414 5.37 5.71 6.45
N ILE A 415 5.88 6.92 6.19
CA ILE A 415 5.34 8.16 6.75
C ILE A 415 5.02 9.16 5.63
N ALA A 416 3.73 9.35 5.34
CA ALA A 416 3.26 10.40 4.45
C ALA A 416 3.17 11.76 5.16
N GLN A 417 3.67 12.80 4.50
CA GLN A 417 3.56 14.19 4.96
C GLN A 417 2.43 14.90 4.24
N ILE A 418 1.28 15.02 4.88
CA ILE A 418 0.06 15.59 4.27
C ILE A 418 -0.34 16.84 5.04
N LYS A 419 -0.37 17.99 4.37
CA LYS A 419 -0.80 19.29 4.95
C LYS A 419 -0.09 19.63 6.28
N GLY A 420 1.16 19.18 6.43
CA GLY A 420 1.98 19.40 7.63
C GLY A 420 1.79 18.37 8.75
N GLU A 421 0.94 17.35 8.55
CA GLU A 421 0.79 16.23 9.46
C GLU A 421 1.57 15.00 8.96
N ALA A 422 2.35 14.38 9.86
CA ALA A 422 2.97 13.10 9.62
C ALA A 422 1.96 11.97 9.86
N ARG A 423 1.76 11.11 8.86
CA ARG A 423 0.83 9.97 8.93
C ARG A 423 1.57 8.68 8.65
N HIS A 424 1.51 7.75 9.60
CA HIS A 424 2.01 6.39 9.38
C HIS A 424 1.08 5.66 8.41
N ILE A 425 1.68 4.93 7.49
CA ILE A 425 1.02 4.15 6.45
C ILE A 425 1.11 2.68 6.83
N SER A 426 0.01 1.96 6.65
CA SER A 426 -0.07 0.52 6.77
C SER A 426 -0.08 -0.04 5.34
N PHE A 427 0.90 -0.86 5.01
CA PHE A 427 0.98 -1.57 3.73
C PHE A 427 -0.02 -2.73 3.64
N ARG A 428 -0.68 -3.10 4.76
CA ARG A 428 -1.87 -3.96 4.73
C ARG A 428 -3.00 -3.36 3.88
N ASP A 429 -3.21 -2.04 4.01
CA ASP A 429 -4.34 -1.30 3.43
C ASP A 429 -4.10 -0.78 1.99
N ILE A 430 -2.88 -0.96 1.47
CA ILE A 430 -2.51 -0.52 0.12
C ILE A 430 -2.76 -1.67 -0.86
N ASP A 431 -3.52 -1.39 -1.93
CA ASP A 431 -3.70 -2.32 -3.04
C ASP A 431 -2.43 -2.45 -3.87
N VAL A 432 -2.21 -3.62 -4.47
CA VAL A 432 -1.00 -3.91 -5.26
C VAL A 432 -0.82 -2.91 -6.41
N GLU A 433 -1.92 -2.52 -7.03
CA GLU A 433 -1.96 -1.51 -8.09
C GLU A 433 -1.52 -0.13 -7.59
N GLN A 434 -1.78 0.19 -6.32
CA GLN A 434 -1.41 1.47 -5.72
C GLN A 434 0.08 1.58 -5.40
N ILE A 435 0.75 0.45 -5.18
CA ILE A 435 2.21 0.40 -5.10
C ILE A 435 2.80 0.91 -6.40
N GLY A 436 2.21 0.56 -7.55
CA GLY A 436 2.62 1.06 -8.86
C GLY A 436 2.75 2.60 -8.94
N TYR A 437 1.84 3.33 -8.30
CA TYR A 437 1.86 4.80 -8.26
C TYR A 437 3.12 5.37 -7.61
N MET A 438 3.61 4.71 -6.56
CA MET A 438 4.80 5.17 -5.83
C MET A 438 6.04 5.18 -6.73
N TYR A 439 6.07 4.33 -7.76
CA TYR A 439 7.22 4.16 -8.66
C TYR A 439 7.03 4.79 -10.03
N GLU A 440 5.81 5.13 -10.44
CA GLU A 440 5.53 5.79 -11.73
C GLU A 440 6.35 7.09 -11.88
N GLY A 441 6.41 7.89 -10.82
CA GLY A 441 7.23 9.09 -10.76
C GLY A 441 8.73 8.85 -10.94
N LEU A 442 9.22 7.62 -10.77
CA LEU A 442 10.64 7.27 -10.92
C LEU A 442 10.99 6.84 -12.36
N LEU A 443 10.04 6.32 -13.13
CA LEU A 443 10.29 5.79 -14.47
C LEU A 443 10.80 6.86 -15.47
N GLY A 444 10.60 8.13 -15.15
CA GLY A 444 11.02 9.27 -15.96
C GLY A 444 12.44 9.77 -15.67
N TYR A 445 13.25 9.09 -14.86
CA TYR A 445 14.56 9.58 -14.44
C TYR A 445 15.70 8.59 -14.69
N THR A 446 16.93 9.09 -14.68
CA THR A 446 18.17 8.31 -14.73
C THR A 446 19.24 9.03 -13.90
N ALA A 447 20.31 8.32 -13.54
CA ALA A 447 21.52 8.99 -13.05
C ALA A 447 22.46 9.35 -14.21
N THR A 448 23.14 10.48 -14.06
CA THR A 448 24.25 10.94 -14.91
C THR A 448 25.44 11.33 -14.01
N VAL A 449 26.62 11.48 -14.58
CA VAL A 449 27.79 11.97 -13.83
C VAL A 449 27.80 13.50 -13.92
N ALA A 450 27.89 14.17 -12.77
CA ALA A 450 27.98 15.62 -12.71
C ALA A 450 29.33 16.08 -13.29
N PRO A 451 29.34 16.90 -14.36
CA PRO A 451 30.58 17.36 -15.01
C PRO A 451 31.31 18.44 -14.20
N GLU A 452 30.61 19.06 -13.26
CA GLU A 452 31.10 20.09 -12.35
C GLU A 452 30.25 20.05 -11.06
N VAL A 453 30.53 20.94 -10.10
CA VAL A 453 29.73 21.02 -8.87
C VAL A 453 28.33 21.56 -9.20
N VAL A 454 27.31 20.80 -8.84
CA VAL A 454 25.89 21.15 -9.06
C VAL A 454 25.19 21.37 -7.72
N LEU A 455 24.36 22.40 -7.65
CA LEU A 455 23.56 22.75 -6.48
C LEU A 455 22.08 22.46 -6.76
N GLY A 456 21.41 21.81 -5.81
CA GLY A 456 19.94 21.69 -5.84
C GLY A 456 19.31 22.96 -5.30
N VAL A 457 18.38 23.57 -6.03
CA VAL A 457 17.78 24.86 -5.70
C VAL A 457 16.35 24.67 -5.19
N LEU A 458 15.87 25.59 -4.34
CA LEU A 458 14.50 25.59 -3.83
C LEU A 458 13.44 25.65 -4.96
N GLY A 459 12.52 24.70 -4.96
CA GLY A 459 11.39 24.63 -5.90
C GLY A 459 10.19 23.88 -5.33
N THR A 460 9.24 23.54 -6.18
CA THR A 460 8.14 22.63 -5.83
C THR A 460 8.71 21.27 -5.44
N ARG A 461 8.26 20.71 -4.32
CA ARG A 461 8.69 19.38 -3.87
C ARG A 461 8.41 18.33 -4.94
N GLY A 462 9.41 17.56 -5.34
CA GLY A 462 9.25 16.57 -6.41
C GLY A 462 9.77 17.05 -7.77
N GLU A 463 9.91 18.36 -7.96
CA GLU A 463 10.24 19.03 -9.22
C GLU A 463 11.24 20.17 -8.97
N GLU A 464 12.08 20.01 -7.94
CA GLU A 464 13.12 20.97 -7.62
C GLU A 464 14.18 21.03 -8.73
N PRO A 465 14.67 22.22 -9.11
CA PRO A 465 15.70 22.36 -10.14
C PRO A 465 17.11 22.20 -9.59
N GLU A 466 18.03 21.90 -10.50
CA GLU A 466 19.47 21.91 -10.25
C GLU A 466 20.17 23.03 -11.05
N ILE A 467 21.27 23.57 -10.54
CA ILE A 467 22.09 24.54 -11.28
C ILE A 467 23.58 24.30 -11.03
N PRO A 468 24.42 24.30 -12.08
CA PRO A 468 25.86 24.29 -11.90
C PRO A 468 26.34 25.51 -11.10
N LEU A 469 27.25 25.31 -10.14
CA LEU A 469 27.79 26.37 -9.30
C LEU A 469 28.45 27.46 -10.14
N ALA A 470 29.24 27.09 -11.16
CA ALA A 470 29.90 28.05 -12.03
C ALA A 470 28.87 28.90 -12.81
N LYS A 471 27.74 28.30 -13.20
CA LYS A 471 26.67 29.03 -13.87
C LYS A 471 25.99 30.03 -12.94
N LEU A 472 25.76 29.65 -11.68
CA LEU A 472 25.20 30.54 -10.67
C LEU A 472 26.13 31.73 -10.40
N GLU A 473 27.45 31.47 -10.29
CA GLU A 473 28.48 32.51 -10.15
C GLU A 473 28.53 33.45 -11.37
N GLU A 474 28.42 32.93 -12.60
CA GLU A 474 28.35 33.72 -13.84
C GLU A 474 27.12 34.65 -13.88
N LEU A 475 25.94 34.11 -13.53
CA LEU A 475 24.70 34.89 -13.46
C LEU A 475 24.80 36.00 -12.41
N ALA A 476 25.42 35.72 -11.27
CA ALA A 476 25.66 36.69 -10.21
C ALA A 476 26.63 37.81 -10.61
N ALA A 477 27.68 37.47 -11.36
CA ALA A 477 28.64 38.45 -11.86
C ALA A 477 28.04 39.39 -12.91
N THR A 478 27.02 38.93 -13.64
CA THR A 478 26.36 39.70 -14.71
C THR A 478 25.14 40.50 -14.23
N HIS A 479 24.55 40.15 -13.08
CA HIS A 479 23.34 40.80 -12.55
C HIS A 479 23.55 41.29 -11.12
N ASN A 480 23.84 42.59 -10.99
CA ASN A 480 24.07 43.22 -9.68
C ASN A 480 22.79 43.45 -8.87
N ASP A 481 21.62 43.43 -9.50
CA ASP A 481 20.32 43.54 -8.84
C ASP A 481 19.71 42.16 -8.56
N ARG A 482 19.21 41.96 -7.33
CA ARG A 482 18.71 40.65 -6.87
C ARG A 482 17.46 40.18 -7.61
N LYS A 483 16.59 41.09 -8.04
CA LYS A 483 15.41 40.71 -8.83
C LYS A 483 15.83 40.30 -10.23
N GLN A 484 16.82 41.00 -10.80
CA GLN A 484 17.40 40.62 -12.09
C GLN A 484 18.11 39.26 -12.00
N LEU A 485 18.89 39.01 -10.95
CA LEU A 485 19.53 37.71 -10.71
C LEU A 485 18.49 36.59 -10.54
N ALA A 486 17.47 36.81 -9.71
CA ALA A 486 16.39 35.83 -9.50
C ALA A 486 15.65 35.50 -10.79
N LYS A 487 15.39 36.52 -11.63
CA LYS A 487 14.78 36.34 -12.95
C LYS A 487 15.70 35.55 -13.89
N ALA A 488 16.98 35.89 -13.94
CA ALA A 488 17.96 35.20 -14.79
C ALA A 488 18.15 33.72 -14.40
N ILE A 489 18.18 33.42 -13.09
CA ILE A 489 18.21 32.04 -12.58
C ILE A 489 16.98 31.27 -13.07
N ARG A 490 15.78 31.85 -12.92
CA ARG A 490 14.53 31.21 -13.31
C ARG A 490 14.40 31.01 -14.82
N GLU A 491 14.86 31.97 -15.63
CA GLU A 491 14.89 31.86 -17.10
C GLU A 491 15.86 30.78 -17.57
N TRP A 492 17.04 30.69 -16.93
CA TRP A 492 18.00 29.61 -17.22
C TRP A 492 17.42 28.25 -16.89
N ILE A 493 16.83 28.09 -15.68
CA ILE A 493 16.17 26.83 -15.26
C ILE A 493 15.07 26.44 -16.24
N GLY A 494 14.20 27.37 -16.65
CA GLY A 494 13.12 27.05 -17.60
C GLY A 494 13.61 26.62 -18.99
N THR A 495 14.83 27.01 -19.37
CA THR A 495 15.46 26.63 -20.65
C THR A 495 16.17 25.29 -20.56
N ASP A 496 16.93 25.08 -19.48
CA ASP A 496 17.77 23.90 -19.25
C ASP A 496 16.94 22.71 -18.74
N GLN A 497 15.97 22.97 -17.86
CA GLN A 497 15.11 22.00 -17.19
C GLN A 497 13.62 22.41 -17.31
N PRO A 498 12.99 22.22 -18.48
CA PRO A 498 11.62 22.67 -18.73
C PRO A 498 10.55 22.04 -17.82
N SER A 499 10.84 20.89 -17.22
CA SER A 499 9.95 20.17 -16.30
C SER A 499 10.10 20.63 -14.84
N ALA A 500 11.20 21.29 -14.49
CA ALA A 500 11.44 21.73 -13.13
C ALA A 500 10.57 22.96 -12.79
N LYS A 501 10.14 23.03 -11.53
CA LYS A 501 9.31 24.14 -11.02
C LYS A 501 10.10 24.93 -9.98
N PRO A 502 10.93 25.89 -10.41
CA PRO A 502 11.65 26.78 -9.49
C PRO A 502 10.69 27.61 -8.65
N SER A 503 11.18 28.05 -7.48
CA SER A 503 10.48 29.03 -6.65
C SER A 503 10.18 30.33 -7.42
N SER A 504 9.21 31.10 -6.95
CA SER A 504 8.89 32.41 -7.56
C SER A 504 10.09 33.36 -7.52
N GLU A 505 10.19 34.30 -8.46
CA GLU A 505 11.27 35.29 -8.50
C GLU A 505 11.42 36.04 -7.18
N ALA A 506 10.30 36.37 -6.53
CA ALA A 506 10.31 37.05 -5.24
C ALA A 506 10.88 36.16 -4.11
N ALA A 507 10.57 34.86 -4.14
CA ALA A 507 11.09 33.89 -3.18
C ALA A 507 12.59 33.65 -3.38
N ILE A 508 13.05 33.50 -4.63
CA ILE A 508 14.48 33.37 -4.96
C ILE A 508 15.25 34.61 -4.52
N ALA A 509 14.76 35.81 -4.85
CA ALA A 509 15.41 37.07 -4.45
C ALA A 509 15.52 37.21 -2.92
N LYS A 510 14.50 36.75 -2.17
CA LYS A 510 14.53 36.73 -0.70
C LYS A 510 15.49 35.69 -0.13
N ALA A 511 15.58 34.53 -0.77
CA ALA A 511 16.39 33.41 -0.34
C ALA A 511 17.89 33.68 -0.46
N ILE A 512 18.34 34.47 -1.45
CA ILE A 512 19.76 34.84 -1.63
C ILE A 512 20.37 35.50 -0.38
N ASP A 513 19.61 36.33 0.34
CA ASP A 513 20.10 37.01 1.56
C ASP A 513 19.56 36.40 2.85
N ALA A 514 18.85 35.27 2.77
CA ALA A 514 18.26 34.67 3.95
C ALA A 514 19.38 34.26 4.92
N ALA A 515 19.22 34.64 6.19
CA ALA A 515 20.08 34.12 7.24
C ALA A 515 19.89 32.60 7.31
N VAL A 516 20.99 31.87 7.11
CA VAL A 516 21.00 30.41 7.11
C VAL A 516 21.23 29.90 8.52
N ASP A 517 20.50 28.86 8.90
CA ASP A 517 20.67 28.21 10.19
C ASP A 517 22.13 27.75 10.40
N PRO A 518 22.76 28.01 11.57
CA PRO A 518 24.13 27.61 11.83
C PRO A 518 24.40 26.11 11.66
N GLY A 519 23.40 25.26 11.92
CA GLY A 519 23.49 23.82 11.71
C GLY A 519 23.65 23.46 10.22
N ILE A 520 22.95 24.14 9.32
CA ILE A 520 23.08 23.97 7.87
C ILE A 520 24.49 24.40 7.40
N VAL A 521 25.01 25.51 7.94
CA VAL A 521 26.37 26.00 7.64
C VAL A 521 27.45 25.03 8.13
N SER A 522 27.19 24.36 9.26
CA SER A 522 28.06 23.30 9.79
C SER A 522 28.03 22.07 8.87
N ALA A 523 26.83 21.62 8.49
CA ALA A 523 26.59 20.47 7.62
C ALA A 523 27.18 20.63 6.21
N LEU A 524 27.35 21.88 5.71
CA LEU A 524 27.97 22.14 4.42
C LEU A 524 29.36 21.49 4.29
N THR A 525 30.15 21.43 5.38
CA THR A 525 31.49 20.83 5.37
C THR A 525 31.46 19.37 4.86
N GLN A 526 30.49 18.59 5.34
CA GLN A 526 30.29 17.21 4.89
C GLN A 526 29.78 17.16 3.45
N ALA A 527 28.86 18.05 3.07
CA ALA A 527 28.27 18.10 1.73
C ALA A 527 29.32 18.44 0.64
N VAL A 528 30.35 19.21 0.98
CA VAL A 528 31.45 19.55 0.05
C VAL A 528 32.66 18.61 0.14
N GLY A 529 32.57 17.51 0.90
CA GLY A 529 33.65 16.52 1.02
C GLY A 529 34.91 17.05 1.71
N ASP A 530 34.75 17.90 2.72
CA ASP A 530 35.83 18.55 3.48
C ASP A 530 36.73 19.51 2.66
N ASP A 531 36.25 19.99 1.51
CA ASP A 531 36.92 21.02 0.70
C ASP A 531 36.62 22.45 1.23
N PRO A 532 37.60 23.15 1.83
CA PRO A 532 37.39 24.47 2.41
C PRO A 532 37.17 25.56 1.35
N ASP A 533 37.74 25.42 0.16
CA ASP A 533 37.61 26.42 -0.91
C ASP A 533 36.22 26.32 -1.54
N LEU A 534 35.77 25.09 -1.81
CA LEU A 534 34.41 24.86 -2.29
C LEU A 534 33.36 25.29 -1.25
N ARG A 535 33.62 25.06 0.04
CA ARG A 535 32.75 25.53 1.12
C ARG A 535 32.50 27.03 1.04
N GLU A 536 33.55 27.84 0.90
CA GLU A 536 33.39 29.30 0.84
C GLU A 536 32.72 29.78 -0.45
N ARG A 537 32.83 29.03 -1.55
CA ARG A 537 32.10 29.31 -2.80
C ARG A 537 30.61 28.98 -2.72
N VAL A 538 30.22 27.91 -2.02
CA VAL A 538 28.81 27.49 -1.89
C VAL A 538 28.07 28.28 -0.81
N LYS A 539 28.77 28.69 0.25
CA LYS A 539 28.21 29.40 1.41
C LYS A 539 27.31 30.60 1.08
N PRO A 540 27.62 31.49 0.12
CA PRO A 540 26.73 32.59 -0.27
C PRO A 540 25.39 32.14 -0.83
N TRP A 541 25.33 30.92 -1.36
CA TRP A 541 24.15 30.37 -2.04
C TRP A 541 23.27 29.51 -1.13
N LEU A 542 23.69 29.25 0.11
CA LEU A 542 23.00 28.32 1.01
C LEU A 542 21.52 28.63 1.24
N GLY A 543 21.11 29.91 1.20
CA GLY A 543 19.70 30.27 1.31
C GLY A 543 18.85 29.85 0.11
N LEU A 544 19.46 29.66 -1.07
CA LEU A 544 18.84 29.12 -2.28
C LEU A 544 18.91 27.59 -2.38
N VAL A 545 19.87 26.97 -1.70
CA VAL A 545 20.13 25.54 -1.79
C VAL A 545 19.07 24.77 -1.01
N ARG A 546 18.43 23.79 -1.66
CA ARG A 546 17.50 22.87 -1.01
C ARG A 546 18.25 21.91 -0.09
N LEU A 547 17.54 21.33 0.87
CA LEU A 547 18.10 20.33 1.78
C LEU A 547 17.76 18.91 1.31
N ASP A 548 18.70 17.99 1.46
CA ASP A 548 18.45 16.55 1.33
C ASP A 548 17.58 16.03 2.50
N LEU A 549 17.27 14.73 2.52
CA LEU A 549 16.45 14.16 3.60
C LEU A 549 17.19 14.13 4.96
N ARG A 550 18.53 14.15 4.96
CA ARG A 550 19.39 14.24 6.15
C ARG A 550 19.55 15.69 6.65
N ASN A 551 18.79 16.62 6.09
CA ASN A 551 18.85 18.05 6.40
C ASN A 551 20.20 18.70 6.05
N ARG A 552 20.93 18.16 5.07
CA ARG A 552 22.20 18.71 4.57
C ARG A 552 21.97 19.52 3.30
N PRO A 553 22.78 20.57 3.01
CA PRO A 553 22.74 21.27 1.73
C PRO A 553 22.89 20.28 0.57
N PHE A 554 21.99 20.35 -0.41
CA PHE A 554 22.05 19.49 -1.59
C PHE A 554 23.14 19.96 -2.55
N VAL A 555 24.31 19.31 -2.44
CA VAL A 555 25.49 19.57 -3.28
C VAL A 555 25.90 18.26 -3.94
N VAL A 556 26.03 18.27 -5.26
CA VAL A 556 26.57 17.15 -6.04
C VAL A 556 27.96 17.55 -6.51
N LEU A 557 28.97 16.80 -6.08
CA LEU A 557 30.37 17.07 -6.42
C LEU A 557 30.67 16.68 -7.88
N GLU A 558 31.71 17.28 -8.44
CA GLU A 558 32.24 16.87 -9.74
C GLU A 558 32.59 15.37 -9.73
N GLY A 559 32.08 14.64 -10.73
CA GLY A 559 32.27 13.19 -10.84
C GLY A 559 31.29 12.36 -9.99
N ALA A 560 30.46 12.96 -9.15
CA ALA A 560 29.40 12.25 -8.43
C ALA A 560 28.17 12.00 -9.31
N LEU A 561 27.29 11.11 -8.88
CA LEU A 561 26.04 10.84 -9.58
C LEU A 561 24.99 11.92 -9.29
N LEU A 562 24.33 12.38 -10.34
CA LEU A 562 23.20 13.30 -10.31
C LEU A 562 21.97 12.60 -10.88
N VAL A 563 20.84 12.64 -10.18
CA VAL A 563 19.56 12.20 -10.73
C VAL A 563 19.03 13.27 -11.66
N THR A 564 18.70 12.89 -12.90
CA THR A 564 18.25 13.79 -13.96
C THR A 564 17.02 13.22 -14.65
N GLU A 565 16.13 14.08 -15.12
CA GLU A 565 14.95 13.66 -15.87
C GLU A 565 15.36 13.18 -17.26
N THR A 566 14.77 12.07 -17.70
CA THR A 566 14.93 11.57 -19.07
C THR A 566 13.96 12.31 -20.00
N PRO A 567 14.37 12.62 -21.25
CA PRO A 567 13.48 13.26 -22.24
C PRO A 567 12.18 12.47 -22.51
N SER A 568 12.16 11.17 -22.18
CA SER A 568 11.02 10.29 -22.38
C SER A 568 9.86 10.59 -21.43
N ARG A 569 10.02 11.20 -20.25
CA ARG A 569 8.91 11.40 -19.29
C ARG A 569 7.72 12.16 -19.90
N LYS A 570 7.98 13.18 -20.71
CA LYS A 570 6.94 13.98 -21.40
C LYS A 570 6.25 13.23 -22.55
N ASN A 571 6.91 12.19 -23.09
CA ASN A 571 6.48 11.43 -24.27
C ASN A 571 6.11 9.96 -23.96
N ALA A 572 6.39 9.46 -22.76
CA ALA A 572 6.24 8.04 -22.40
C ALA A 572 4.78 7.64 -22.17
N GLY A 573 3.88 8.61 -21.96
CA GLY A 573 2.46 8.33 -21.69
C GLY A 573 2.24 7.40 -20.51
N ALA A 574 3.22 7.31 -19.60
CA ALA A 574 3.15 6.52 -18.38
C ALA A 574 2.10 7.20 -17.48
N HIS A 575 0.85 6.82 -17.71
CA HIS A 575 -0.29 7.19 -16.92
C HIS A 575 -0.90 5.90 -16.42
N TYR A 576 -1.18 5.86 -15.14
CA TYR A 576 -1.83 4.72 -14.54
C TYR A 576 -3.24 4.48 -15.10
N THR A 577 -3.60 3.19 -15.19
CA THR A 577 -4.97 2.74 -15.48
C THR A 577 -5.70 2.41 -14.18
N PRO A 578 -6.77 3.15 -13.81
CA PRO A 578 -7.68 2.81 -12.70
C PRO A 578 -8.01 1.32 -12.62
N LYS A 579 -7.94 0.73 -11.42
CA LYS A 579 -8.30 -0.67 -11.16
C LYS A 579 -9.65 -1.02 -11.77
N SER A 580 -10.67 -0.18 -11.53
CA SER A 580 -12.01 -0.35 -12.11
C SER A 580 -12.00 -0.37 -13.64
N LEU A 581 -11.23 0.52 -14.27
CA LEU A 581 -11.09 0.55 -15.73
C LEU A 581 -10.38 -0.71 -16.25
N ALA A 582 -9.32 -1.15 -15.57
CA ALA A 582 -8.60 -2.36 -15.95
C ALA A 582 -9.51 -3.60 -15.84
N GLU A 583 -10.25 -3.73 -14.74
CA GLU A 583 -11.20 -4.82 -14.50
C GLU A 583 -12.33 -4.84 -15.54
N ASP A 584 -12.91 -3.69 -15.87
CA ASP A 584 -13.96 -3.60 -16.89
C ASP A 584 -13.45 -4.01 -18.28
N VAL A 585 -12.31 -3.47 -18.70
CA VAL A 585 -11.71 -3.80 -20.00
C VAL A 585 -11.40 -5.29 -20.08
N VAL A 586 -10.77 -5.86 -19.04
CA VAL A 586 -10.44 -7.29 -18.97
C VAL A 586 -11.70 -8.14 -19.02
N LYS A 587 -12.72 -7.80 -18.24
CA LYS A 587 -13.99 -8.54 -18.19
C LYS A 587 -14.60 -8.67 -19.57
N TYR A 588 -14.82 -7.55 -20.26
CA TYR A 588 -15.46 -7.57 -21.57
C TYR A 588 -14.56 -8.16 -22.67
N ALA A 589 -13.23 -8.10 -22.52
CA ALA A 589 -12.29 -8.73 -23.44
C ALA A 589 -12.22 -10.26 -23.28
N LEU A 590 -12.28 -10.77 -22.04
CA LEU A 590 -12.03 -12.18 -21.74
C LEU A 590 -13.32 -13.02 -21.57
N GLU A 591 -14.46 -12.43 -21.21
CA GLU A 591 -15.76 -13.14 -21.13
C GLU A 591 -16.06 -13.97 -22.41
N PRO A 592 -15.91 -13.43 -23.64
CA PRO A 592 -16.17 -14.21 -24.86
C PRO A 592 -15.21 -15.40 -25.07
N LEU A 593 -14.08 -15.43 -24.37
CA LEU A 593 -13.04 -16.46 -24.54
C LEU A 593 -13.19 -17.61 -23.55
N VAL A 594 -13.83 -17.38 -22.40
CA VAL A 594 -14.02 -18.39 -21.34
C VAL A 594 -15.39 -19.08 -21.41
N TYR A 595 -16.34 -18.55 -22.19
CA TYR A 595 -17.65 -19.15 -22.43
C TYR A 595 -17.84 -19.65 -23.87
N ALA A 596 -18.50 -20.80 -24.05
CA ALA A 596 -18.92 -21.34 -25.36
C ALA A 596 -20.14 -22.29 -25.22
N PRO A 597 -21.34 -21.91 -25.69
CA PRO A 597 -21.68 -20.60 -26.23
C PRO A 597 -21.50 -19.50 -25.17
N GLY A 598 -21.23 -18.27 -25.61
CA GLY A 598 -20.97 -17.11 -24.78
C GLY A 598 -21.52 -15.81 -25.40
N PRO A 599 -21.05 -14.63 -24.96
CA PRO A 599 -21.62 -13.33 -25.38
C PRO A 599 -21.63 -13.07 -26.88
N HIS A 600 -20.69 -13.63 -27.63
CA HIS A 600 -20.64 -13.46 -29.10
C HIS A 600 -21.57 -14.43 -29.86
N GLN A 601 -22.05 -15.48 -29.20
CA GLN A 601 -22.93 -16.50 -29.82
C GLN A 601 -24.40 -16.33 -29.41
N THR A 602 -24.66 -15.85 -28.19
CA THR A 602 -26.02 -15.66 -27.68
C THR A 602 -26.08 -14.47 -26.72
N VAL A 603 -27.13 -13.67 -26.87
CA VAL A 603 -27.44 -12.55 -25.97
C VAL A 603 -27.98 -13.03 -24.62
N SER A 604 -28.51 -14.27 -24.57
CA SER A 604 -29.02 -14.86 -23.34
C SER A 604 -27.87 -15.38 -22.50
N ARG A 605 -27.56 -14.68 -21.40
CA ARG A 605 -26.56 -15.13 -20.42
C ARG A 605 -26.88 -16.50 -19.82
N GLU A 606 -28.14 -16.93 -19.82
CA GLU A 606 -28.58 -18.24 -19.31
C GLU A 606 -28.08 -19.40 -20.15
N GLU A 607 -27.77 -19.15 -21.42
CA GLU A 607 -27.24 -20.16 -22.32
C GLU A 607 -25.72 -20.28 -22.23
N TRP A 608 -25.05 -19.36 -21.52
CA TRP A 608 -23.59 -19.32 -21.46
C TRP A 608 -23.04 -20.54 -20.73
N LYS A 609 -22.05 -21.21 -21.34
CA LYS A 609 -21.40 -22.38 -20.75
C LYS A 609 -19.91 -22.16 -20.59
N LEU A 610 -19.43 -22.30 -19.37
CA LEU A 610 -18.02 -22.14 -19.06
C LEU A 610 -17.20 -23.25 -19.75
N LYS A 611 -16.04 -22.88 -20.29
CA LYS A 611 -15.11 -23.84 -20.91
C LYS A 611 -14.41 -24.70 -19.87
N THR A 612 -13.77 -25.77 -20.33
CA THR A 612 -13.04 -26.69 -19.45
C THR A 612 -11.83 -25.99 -18.81
N PRO A 613 -11.35 -26.46 -17.64
CA PRO A 613 -10.15 -25.91 -17.01
C PRO A 613 -8.93 -25.90 -17.96
N SER A 614 -8.77 -26.95 -18.76
CA SER A 614 -7.67 -27.07 -19.73
C SER A 614 -7.78 -26.01 -20.84
N ASP A 615 -8.97 -25.71 -21.32
CA ASP A 615 -9.18 -24.68 -22.34
C ASP A 615 -8.89 -23.27 -21.79
N ILE A 616 -9.31 -22.99 -20.55
CA ILE A 616 -9.04 -21.71 -19.88
C ILE A 616 -7.52 -21.53 -19.68
N LEU A 617 -6.82 -22.57 -19.21
CA LEU A 617 -5.36 -22.54 -19.00
C LEU A 617 -4.54 -22.49 -20.31
N ASN A 618 -5.16 -22.75 -21.46
CA ASN A 618 -4.54 -22.63 -22.77
C ASN A 618 -4.65 -21.22 -23.38
N LEU A 619 -5.42 -20.32 -22.76
CA LEU A 619 -5.51 -18.93 -23.22
C LEU A 619 -4.16 -18.22 -23.11
N LYS A 620 -3.90 -17.31 -24.05
CA LYS A 620 -2.68 -16.48 -24.09
C LYS A 620 -3.10 -15.02 -24.12
N VAL A 621 -2.93 -14.35 -22.98
CA VAL A 621 -3.28 -12.93 -22.79
C VAL A 621 -1.97 -12.14 -22.77
N ALA A 622 -1.83 -11.21 -23.71
CA ALA A 622 -0.64 -10.38 -23.83
C ALA A 622 -1.00 -8.91 -23.64
N ASP A 623 -0.32 -8.24 -22.73
CA ASP A 623 -0.30 -6.78 -22.61
C ASP A 623 1.06 -6.26 -23.12
N ILE A 624 1.04 -5.53 -24.23
CA ILE A 624 2.25 -5.11 -24.97
C ILE A 624 2.76 -3.71 -24.59
N ALA A 625 2.14 -3.09 -23.60
CA ALA A 625 2.60 -1.87 -22.95
C ALA A 625 2.17 -1.91 -21.47
N CYS A 626 2.63 -2.96 -20.78
CA CYS A 626 1.98 -3.40 -19.54
C CYS A 626 2.19 -2.46 -18.36
N GLY A 627 3.17 -1.55 -18.41
CA GLY A 627 3.49 -0.67 -17.28
C GLY A 627 3.70 -1.49 -16.00
N SER A 628 3.06 -1.08 -14.92
CA SER A 628 3.05 -1.79 -13.62
C SER A 628 2.18 -3.05 -13.58
N GLY A 629 1.53 -3.43 -14.69
CA GLY A 629 0.79 -4.68 -14.84
C GLY A 629 -0.69 -4.62 -14.48
N ALA A 630 -1.34 -3.45 -14.47
CA ALA A 630 -2.74 -3.29 -14.05
C ALA A 630 -3.71 -4.24 -14.80
N PHE A 631 -3.64 -4.29 -16.13
CA PHE A 631 -4.47 -5.22 -16.92
C PHE A 631 -4.10 -6.69 -16.69
N LEU A 632 -2.82 -7.00 -16.50
CA LEU A 632 -2.38 -8.38 -16.24
C LEU A 632 -2.83 -8.88 -14.86
N VAL A 633 -2.78 -8.02 -13.84
CA VAL A 633 -3.32 -8.32 -12.50
C VAL A 633 -4.84 -8.53 -12.57
N ALA A 634 -5.57 -7.65 -13.27
CA ALA A 634 -7.00 -7.82 -13.48
C ALA A 634 -7.32 -9.12 -14.25
N ALA A 635 -6.54 -9.44 -15.29
CA ALA A 635 -6.66 -10.70 -16.05
C ALA A 635 -6.36 -11.93 -15.18
N ALA A 636 -5.36 -11.85 -14.30
CA ALA A 636 -5.03 -12.92 -13.35
C ALA A 636 -6.23 -13.24 -12.47
N ARG A 637 -6.84 -12.22 -11.84
CA ARG A 637 -8.02 -12.37 -10.98
C ARG A 637 -9.21 -12.92 -11.78
N PHE A 638 -9.55 -12.29 -12.91
CA PHE A 638 -10.70 -12.70 -13.73
C PHE A 638 -10.60 -14.16 -14.18
N LEU A 639 -9.46 -14.56 -14.77
CA LEU A 639 -9.28 -15.92 -15.26
C LEU A 639 -9.20 -16.93 -14.12
N ALA A 640 -8.61 -16.56 -12.98
CA ALA A 640 -8.54 -17.43 -11.81
C ALA A 640 -9.94 -17.74 -11.27
N ASP A 641 -10.82 -16.73 -11.15
CA ASP A 641 -12.18 -16.93 -10.69
C ASP A 641 -12.95 -17.88 -11.64
N ARG A 642 -12.80 -17.70 -12.95
CA ARG A 642 -13.38 -18.61 -13.95
C ARG A 642 -12.77 -20.02 -13.88
N LEU A 643 -11.48 -20.14 -13.59
CA LEU A 643 -10.81 -21.42 -13.47
C LEU A 643 -11.28 -22.19 -12.23
N VAL A 644 -11.48 -21.51 -11.10
CA VAL A 644 -12.07 -22.10 -9.88
C VAL A 644 -13.46 -22.65 -10.19
N GLU A 645 -14.33 -21.86 -10.82
CA GLU A 645 -15.68 -22.29 -11.23
C GLU A 645 -15.61 -23.53 -12.14
N ALA A 646 -14.69 -23.54 -13.10
CA ALA A 646 -14.50 -24.67 -14.00
C ALA A 646 -13.97 -25.93 -13.28
N TRP A 647 -13.04 -25.78 -12.32
CA TRP A 647 -12.54 -26.91 -11.53
C TRP A 647 -13.62 -27.53 -10.67
N VAL A 648 -14.42 -26.72 -9.96
CA VAL A 648 -15.51 -27.22 -9.12
C VAL A 648 -16.59 -27.90 -9.96
N ALA A 649 -16.90 -27.35 -11.14
CA ALA A 649 -17.86 -27.96 -12.07
C ALA A 649 -17.36 -29.28 -12.68
N ASP A 650 -16.06 -29.40 -12.97
CA ASP A 650 -15.46 -30.60 -13.56
C ASP A 650 -15.24 -31.72 -12.53
N ASN A 651 -14.89 -31.37 -11.28
CA ASN A 651 -14.63 -32.35 -10.23
C ASN A 651 -15.02 -31.83 -8.84
N ALA A 652 -16.03 -32.47 -8.25
CA ALA A 652 -16.56 -32.14 -6.93
C ALA A 652 -15.54 -32.34 -5.76
N LEU A 653 -14.40 -32.98 -5.98
CA LEU A 653 -13.31 -33.04 -4.98
C LEU A 653 -12.66 -31.68 -4.71
N TRP A 654 -12.84 -30.72 -5.62
CA TRP A 654 -12.39 -29.34 -5.43
C TRP A 654 -13.34 -28.53 -4.53
N THR A 655 -14.58 -29.01 -4.34
CA THR A 655 -15.55 -28.40 -3.45
C THR A 655 -15.02 -28.39 -2.01
N GLY A 656 -15.09 -27.24 -1.34
CA GLY A 656 -14.60 -27.03 0.02
C GLY A 656 -13.08 -26.85 0.18
N ARG A 657 -12.29 -26.82 -0.90
CA ARG A 657 -10.84 -26.57 -0.80
C ARG A 657 -10.54 -25.07 -0.65
N LYS A 658 -9.86 -24.70 0.44
CA LYS A 658 -9.64 -23.31 0.89
C LYS A 658 -8.67 -22.50 0.05
N ASP A 659 -7.62 -23.13 -0.45
CA ASP A 659 -6.52 -22.51 -1.22
C ASP A 659 -6.80 -22.46 -2.73
N LEU A 660 -7.99 -22.86 -3.17
CA LEU A 660 -8.28 -23.11 -4.59
C LEU A 660 -8.11 -21.87 -5.47
N ARG A 661 -8.53 -20.70 -4.97
CA ARG A 661 -8.37 -19.43 -5.70
C ARG A 661 -6.90 -19.02 -5.84
N THR A 662 -6.12 -19.13 -4.77
CA THR A 662 -4.68 -18.84 -4.80
C THR A 662 -3.97 -19.76 -5.80
N LEU A 663 -4.33 -21.05 -5.81
CA LEU A 663 -3.83 -22.02 -6.76
C LEU A 663 -4.22 -21.65 -8.21
N ALA A 664 -5.46 -21.22 -8.44
CA ALA A 664 -5.92 -20.77 -9.76
C ALA A 664 -5.16 -19.53 -10.25
N ILE A 665 -4.94 -18.53 -9.39
CA ILE A 665 -4.15 -17.33 -9.73
C ILE A 665 -2.74 -17.75 -10.17
N ARG A 666 -2.08 -18.65 -9.44
CA ARG A 666 -0.74 -19.13 -9.78
C ARG A 666 -0.68 -19.80 -11.14
N GLU A 667 -1.63 -20.69 -11.41
CA GLU A 667 -1.72 -21.40 -12.68
C GLU A 667 -1.94 -20.44 -13.85
N VAL A 668 -2.83 -19.45 -13.67
CA VAL A 668 -3.09 -18.41 -14.67
C VAL A 668 -1.86 -17.53 -14.91
N VAL A 669 -1.23 -17.02 -13.85
CA VAL A 669 -0.02 -16.17 -13.96
C VAL A 669 1.09 -16.93 -14.67
N ALA A 670 1.28 -18.22 -14.33
CA ALA A 670 2.35 -19.03 -14.91
C ALA A 670 2.10 -19.45 -16.37
N LYS A 671 0.84 -19.68 -16.76
CA LYS A 671 0.50 -20.30 -18.06
C LYS A 671 -0.17 -19.38 -19.06
N CYS A 672 -0.87 -18.35 -18.62
CA CYS A 672 -1.75 -17.56 -19.47
C CYS A 672 -1.25 -16.14 -19.76
N LEU A 673 -0.49 -15.53 -18.86
CA LEU A 673 -0.20 -14.10 -18.90
C LEU A 673 1.18 -13.78 -19.47
N TYR A 674 1.23 -12.76 -20.32
CA TYR A 674 2.45 -12.28 -20.98
C TYR A 674 2.46 -10.74 -20.98
N GLY A 675 3.57 -10.14 -20.55
CA GLY A 675 3.75 -8.68 -20.52
C GLY A 675 4.96 -8.25 -21.34
N ALA A 676 4.84 -7.13 -22.05
CA ALA A 676 5.94 -6.43 -22.69
C ALA A 676 5.84 -4.92 -22.42
N ASP A 677 7.00 -4.28 -22.26
CA ASP A 677 7.13 -2.85 -22.06
C ASP A 677 8.50 -2.40 -22.57
N ILE A 678 8.59 -1.15 -23.02
CA ILE A 678 9.84 -0.56 -23.48
C ILE A 678 10.76 -0.20 -22.29
N ASN A 679 10.17 0.05 -21.12
CA ASN A 679 10.90 0.36 -19.90
C ASN A 679 11.13 -0.92 -19.08
N GLU A 680 12.39 -1.32 -18.92
CA GLU A 680 12.78 -2.50 -18.14
C GLU A 680 12.31 -2.42 -16.68
N MET A 681 12.27 -1.22 -16.08
CA MET A 681 11.78 -1.05 -14.72
C MET A 681 10.27 -1.27 -14.60
N ALA A 682 9.50 -0.93 -15.64
CA ALA A 682 8.07 -1.20 -15.67
C ALA A 682 7.80 -2.71 -15.67
N ILE A 683 8.58 -3.49 -16.41
CA ILE A 683 8.52 -4.96 -16.38
C ILE A 683 8.76 -5.51 -14.97
N GLU A 684 9.72 -4.96 -14.23
CA GLU A 684 9.97 -5.39 -12.85
C GLU A 684 8.81 -5.05 -11.92
N MET A 685 8.19 -3.89 -12.09
CA MET A 685 6.97 -3.53 -11.37
C MET A 685 5.81 -4.48 -11.70
N CYS A 686 5.64 -4.82 -12.98
CA CYS A 686 4.62 -5.79 -13.39
C CYS A 686 4.82 -7.15 -12.75
N LYS A 687 6.05 -7.67 -12.76
CA LYS A 687 6.40 -8.93 -12.07
C LYS A 687 6.10 -8.84 -10.58
N LEU A 688 6.46 -7.72 -9.94
CA LEU A 688 6.18 -7.48 -8.53
C LEU A 688 4.68 -7.56 -8.24
N SER A 689 3.87 -6.84 -9.02
CA SER A 689 2.42 -6.82 -8.87
C SER A 689 1.80 -8.21 -9.00
N LEU A 690 2.19 -8.96 -10.03
CA LEU A 690 1.70 -10.33 -10.23
C LEU A 690 2.15 -11.27 -9.11
N TRP A 691 3.34 -11.05 -8.55
CA TRP A 691 3.84 -11.85 -7.45
C TRP A 691 3.07 -11.57 -6.15
N LEU A 692 2.80 -10.30 -5.83
CA LEU A 692 2.00 -9.93 -4.66
C LEU A 692 0.57 -10.49 -4.70
N VAL A 693 0.00 -10.68 -5.90
CA VAL A 693 -1.34 -11.26 -6.06
C VAL A 693 -1.34 -12.80 -6.06
N SER A 694 -0.20 -13.44 -6.34
CA SER A 694 -0.06 -14.91 -6.41
C SER A 694 0.67 -15.55 -5.21
N LEU A 695 1.16 -14.73 -4.27
CA LEU A 695 1.75 -15.16 -3.01
C LEU A 695 0.71 -15.83 -2.12
N ASP A 696 1.17 -16.80 -1.35
CA ASP A 696 0.36 -17.64 -0.46
C ASP A 696 1.02 -17.65 0.90
N ARG A 697 0.21 -17.58 1.95
CA ARG A 697 0.65 -17.52 3.34
C ARG A 697 1.21 -18.86 3.82
N ASP A 698 0.77 -19.97 3.23
CA ASP A 698 1.05 -21.33 3.74
C ASP A 698 2.24 -22.04 3.04
N LEU A 699 3.12 -21.28 2.36
CA LEU A 699 4.25 -21.81 1.59
C LEU A 699 5.52 -22.12 2.42
#